data_AF-A0ABD3PC67-F1
#
_entry.id   AF-A0ABD3PC67-F1
#
_cell.length_a   1.000
_cell.length_b   1.000
_cell.length_c   1.000
_cell.angle_alpha   90.00
_cell.angle_beta   90.00
_cell.angle_gamma   90.00
#
_symmetry.space_group_name_H-M   'P 1'
#
loop_
_entity.id
_entity.type
_entity.pdbx_description
1 polymer ?
#
loop_
_entity_poly.entity_id
_entity_poly.type
_entity_poly.pdbx_seq_one_letter_code
_entity_poly.pdbx_strand_id
1 'polypeptide(L)'
;MNSTTNRRAFSNALWAYNIAFGIILIVTCRVQSVSSFSVSPLPLDVISLQPDGSANDVLCQILHGKNNSNVKQLIRLSGFVAKRRAIGKSLVFLDIVPLELPKLETHNSKKGLAAADFASMKPVQVIMRRDFWNKVNKADEDVSFDVYQKIIQPGVHVDLMGEAGPSRIPQEAILFCHNASYKLPNDNPQHLRNVLGFLNKGSLNFDEIGAALSCLDREELSQMLSIVGREASTAVDILSRFPRNFLLDPSNLMGTTNSAKVALLPPIPNEYNIPPSFSFSMSVDIDSQISTIEHVLKNLQISNQTESSMQHFTFSGWVQNRRRFQNSTSVVEIVEKFSSSALVRQRNAENENTAQGSHFSKAWKETIHAVIQPAAIGGVDIAELYGNIFAPGSEVLIQGCVSKEVGSNLTICWITNCRLLHSSSKLHVVRHILDLLHENKIPIDEAADALSLEGGYAQGENIARGSTSSTDRRWMATEISQSLQGEHSRAGKISPAMMQSLDVYSSLVENFPIESIRTELRPDVQSDCGRTSLTLQCNTNSLSTSRWQRAKKPQLFWMLHQIADVIGSHPDFRLRPLKIVDIGGGKGLLSNLMAENFGDAVEVQVVDISKSATNNGMMRARRRGIENVRYNAQDATTLDLAGVDIVVALHACGTLSDVALGHAVSQGAGFVICPCCFRSNPHLRIPLGKNLVAIEEWLQVEQEFYEPLKRLAEVQGDMNLASRAMHTICALRASAVDRLWKDNRWSSLISTSIKSFPIGYSTRNLCLVGKFVSDRS
;
A
#
# COMPACT_ATOMS: atom_id res chain seq x y z
N MET A 1 56.57 -1.42 -42.46
CA MET A 1 56.88 -2.73 -43.08
C MET A 1 56.15 -3.81 -42.31
N ASN A 2 55.11 -4.38 -42.95
CA ASN A 2 54.61 -5.77 -42.95
C ASN A 2 55.30 -6.77 -41.98
N SER A 3 54.67 -7.76 -41.36
CA SER A 3 53.37 -8.42 -41.57
C SER A 3 53.23 -9.56 -40.55
N THR A 4 52.01 -9.74 -40.01
CA THR A 4 51.25 -10.97 -39.72
C THR A 4 51.93 -12.36 -39.65
N THR A 5 51.51 -13.16 -38.65
CA THR A 5 50.85 -14.51 -38.72
C THR A 5 51.08 -15.22 -37.36
N ASN A 6 50.13 -15.70 -36.53
CA ASN A 6 48.80 -16.32 -36.62
C ASN A 6 48.81 -17.84 -36.89
N ARG A 7 48.48 -18.65 -35.85
CA ARG A 7 47.64 -19.90 -35.82
C ARG A 7 47.94 -20.70 -34.54
N ARG A 8 46.96 -20.94 -33.64
CA ARG A 8 45.96 -22.05 -33.59
C ARG A 8 46.65 -23.43 -33.45
N ALA A 9 46.28 -24.40 -32.60
CA ALA A 9 45.00 -24.83 -32.02
C ALA A 9 45.29 -26.02 -31.05
N PHE A 10 44.68 -26.07 -29.85
CA PHE A 10 43.64 -27.03 -29.37
C PHE A 10 44.03 -28.47 -28.95
N SER A 11 43.44 -28.85 -27.81
CA SER A 11 43.02 -30.20 -27.36
C SER A 11 44.11 -31.12 -26.79
N ASN A 12 43.86 -32.07 -25.87
CA ASN A 12 42.80 -32.35 -24.90
C ASN A 12 43.31 -33.60 -24.13
N ALA A 13 43.08 -33.63 -22.82
CA ALA A 13 42.55 -34.77 -22.06
C ALA A 13 43.28 -36.14 -21.94
N LEU A 14 43.36 -36.56 -20.66
CA LEU A 14 43.07 -37.88 -20.07
C LEU A 14 44.20 -38.91 -19.73
N TRP A 15 44.27 -39.21 -18.41
CA TRP A 15 44.37 -40.53 -17.72
C TRP A 15 45.68 -41.35 -17.81
N ALA A 16 46.17 -42.10 -16.80
CA ALA A 16 45.83 -42.42 -15.40
C ALA A 16 46.96 -43.33 -14.77
N TYR A 17 46.79 -43.70 -13.48
CA TYR A 17 47.48 -44.73 -12.61
C TYR A 17 48.50 -44.17 -11.58
N ASN A 18 48.54 -44.51 -10.27
CA ASN A 18 47.97 -45.54 -9.35
C ASN A 18 47.99 -44.97 -7.88
N ILE A 19 46.95 -45.05 -7.01
CA ILE A 19 46.66 -46.05 -5.91
C ILE A 19 47.78 -46.19 -4.83
N ALA A 20 47.63 -46.23 -3.48
CA ALA A 20 46.62 -45.96 -2.43
C ALA A 20 47.24 -46.16 -1.00
N PHE A 21 46.48 -45.81 0.07
CA PHE A 21 46.62 -46.10 1.54
C PHE A 21 47.70 -45.37 2.37
N GLY A 22 47.49 -44.91 3.62
CA GLY A 22 46.34 -44.86 4.54
C GLY A 22 46.77 -44.49 5.99
N ILE A 23 46.04 -43.56 6.63
CA ILE A 23 45.67 -43.36 8.07
C ILE A 23 46.75 -43.25 9.19
N ILE A 24 46.45 -42.31 10.11
CA ILE A 24 46.78 -42.18 11.55
C ILE A 24 47.86 -41.12 11.87
N LEU A 25 47.41 -39.94 12.32
CA LEU A 25 48.11 -39.25 13.42
C LEU A 25 47.13 -38.49 14.32
N ILE A 26 47.10 -38.96 15.56
CA ILE A 26 46.48 -38.35 16.73
C ILE A 26 47.33 -37.14 17.13
N VAL A 27 46.72 -35.96 17.29
CA VAL A 27 47.24 -34.94 18.23
C VAL A 27 46.08 -34.33 18.98
N THR A 28 46.05 -34.63 20.26
CA THR A 28 45.18 -34.08 21.29
C THR A 28 45.63 -32.68 21.71
N CYS A 29 44.63 -31.79 21.81
CA CYS A 29 44.44 -30.73 22.80
C CYS A 29 45.61 -29.77 23.12
N ARG A 30 45.43 -28.49 22.73
CA ARG A 30 45.72 -27.39 23.65
C ARG A 30 44.68 -26.28 23.50
N VAL A 31 43.77 -26.26 24.47
CA VAL A 31 42.87 -25.16 24.79
C VAL A 31 43.71 -23.90 25.00
N GLN A 32 43.61 -22.94 24.09
CA GLN A 32 43.88 -21.55 24.39
C GLN A 32 42.53 -20.85 24.52
N SER A 33 42.26 -20.42 25.74
CA SER A 33 41.15 -19.55 26.12
C SER A 33 41.15 -18.30 25.25
N VAL A 34 40.24 -18.24 24.27
CA VAL A 34 39.90 -16.99 23.60
C VAL A 34 38.80 -16.35 24.43
N SER A 35 39.17 -15.20 24.99
CA SER A 35 38.37 -14.26 25.76
C SER A 35 36.92 -14.14 25.28
N SER A 36 36.01 -14.24 26.24
CA SER A 36 34.64 -13.71 26.18
C SER A 36 34.64 -12.32 25.54
N PHE A 37 34.14 -12.21 24.31
CA PHE A 37 33.86 -10.92 23.70
C PHE A 37 32.61 -10.35 24.37
N SER A 38 32.85 -9.34 25.21
CA SER A 38 31.84 -8.55 25.89
C SER A 38 30.88 -7.91 24.87
N VAL A 39 29.59 -8.15 25.05
CA VAL A 39 28.53 -7.26 24.57
C VAL A 39 28.91 -5.85 25.02
N SER A 40 28.94 -4.90 24.07
CA SER A 40 29.20 -3.49 24.37
C SER A 40 28.27 -3.04 25.50
N PRO A 41 28.79 -2.44 26.60
CA PRO A 41 27.95 -1.96 27.68
C PRO A 41 27.01 -0.89 27.13
N LEU A 42 25.72 -1.00 27.46
CA LEU A 42 24.73 0.02 27.15
C LEU A 42 25.21 1.37 27.70
N PRO A 43 25.05 2.49 26.97
CA PRO A 43 25.32 3.80 27.53
C PRO A 43 24.46 4.02 28.78
N LEU A 44 25.04 4.67 29.80
CA LEU A 44 24.55 4.78 31.18
C LEU A 44 23.13 5.40 31.35
N ASP A 45 22.48 5.87 30.28
CA ASP A 45 21.21 6.62 30.30
C ASP A 45 20.03 5.92 29.56
N VAL A 46 20.11 4.62 29.27
CA VAL A 46 19.02 3.89 28.57
C VAL A 46 18.08 3.19 29.56
N ILE A 47 16.79 3.53 29.50
CA ILE A 47 15.75 2.89 30.32
C ILE A 47 15.26 1.61 29.61
N SER A 48 15.49 0.44 30.21
CA SER A 48 14.99 -0.83 29.68
C SER A 48 13.63 -1.16 30.27
N LEU A 49 12.61 -1.29 29.40
CA LEU A 49 11.27 -1.72 29.80
C LEU A 49 11.30 -3.20 30.20
N GLN A 50 10.70 -3.51 31.34
CA GLN A 50 10.69 -4.87 31.91
C GLN A 50 9.49 -5.68 31.40
N PRO A 51 9.61 -7.01 31.31
CA PRO A 51 8.54 -7.92 30.91
C PRO A 51 7.55 -8.24 32.03
N ASP A 52 7.36 -7.34 33.01
CA ASP A 52 6.50 -7.53 34.19
C ASP A 52 5.10 -6.90 34.02
N GLY A 53 4.81 -6.35 32.84
CA GLY A 53 3.56 -5.66 32.54
C GLY A 53 3.55 -4.16 32.88
N SER A 54 4.60 -3.63 33.52
CA SER A 54 4.73 -2.20 33.89
C SER A 54 5.12 -1.28 32.72
N ALA A 55 5.43 -1.85 31.55
CA ALA A 55 6.06 -1.14 30.44
C ALA A 55 5.28 0.11 29.96
N ASN A 56 3.95 0.05 29.91
CA ASN A 56 3.12 1.22 29.56
C ASN A 56 3.16 2.29 30.66
N ASP A 57 3.12 1.89 31.93
CA ASP A 57 3.12 2.82 33.07
C ASP A 57 4.44 3.58 33.15
N VAL A 58 5.56 2.89 32.91
CA VAL A 58 6.90 3.50 32.80
C VAL A 58 6.96 4.49 31.65
N LEU A 59 6.42 4.15 30.47
CA LEU A 59 6.37 5.07 29.33
C LEU A 59 5.52 6.31 29.63
N CYS A 60 4.37 6.14 30.30
CA CYS A 60 3.52 7.23 30.74
C CYS A 60 4.23 8.13 31.77
N GLN A 61 4.95 7.56 32.74
CA GLN A 61 5.73 8.33 33.71
C GLN A 61 6.81 9.18 33.02
N ILE A 62 7.54 8.61 32.06
CA ILE A 62 8.56 9.34 31.28
C ILE A 62 7.93 10.47 30.47
N LEU A 63 6.74 10.23 29.90
CA LEU A 63 6.03 11.24 29.11
C LEU A 63 5.54 12.42 29.97
N HIS A 64 5.01 12.15 31.16
CA HIS A 64 4.47 13.18 32.08
C HIS A 64 5.55 13.85 32.95
N GLY A 65 6.68 13.19 33.18
CA GLY A 65 7.83 13.73 33.91
C GLY A 65 8.68 14.74 33.12
N LYS A 66 8.40 14.93 31.82
CA LYS A 66 9.15 15.82 30.89
C LYS A 66 9.06 17.33 31.18
N ASN A 67 8.45 17.76 32.28
CA ASN A 67 8.23 19.18 32.55
C ASN A 67 9.48 19.99 33.01
N ASN A 68 10.67 19.40 33.19
CA ASN A 68 11.83 20.16 33.71
C ASN A 68 13.23 19.84 33.12
N SER A 69 13.39 19.04 32.07
CA SER A 69 14.71 18.89 31.42
C SER A 69 14.61 18.58 29.92
N ASN A 70 15.36 19.32 29.10
CA ASN A 70 15.44 19.19 27.64
C ASN A 70 16.18 17.90 27.17
N VAL A 71 16.39 16.92 28.05
CA VAL A 71 17.14 15.69 27.75
C VAL A 71 16.15 14.60 27.31
N LYS A 72 16.27 14.15 26.06
CA LYS A 72 15.48 13.05 25.53
C LYS A 72 16.02 11.71 26.05
N GLN A 73 15.29 11.07 26.95
CA GLN A 73 15.63 9.73 27.45
C GLN A 73 15.40 8.66 26.37
N LEU A 74 16.40 7.81 26.17
CA LEU A 74 16.33 6.69 25.22
C LEU A 74 15.80 5.46 25.95
N ILE A 75 14.84 4.77 25.31
CA ILE A 75 14.11 3.65 25.90
C ILE A 75 14.37 2.41 25.07
N ARG A 76 14.70 1.29 25.73
CA ARG A 76 14.85 -0.03 25.11
C ARG A 76 13.63 -0.89 25.43
N LEU A 77 13.02 -1.46 24.39
CA LEU A 77 11.92 -2.42 24.47
C LEU A 77 12.32 -3.71 23.76
N SER A 78 12.40 -4.80 24.50
CA SER A 78 12.70 -6.14 23.99
C SER A 78 11.44 -6.99 24.01
N GLY A 79 11.13 -7.71 22.93
CA GLY A 79 9.96 -8.58 22.93
C GLY A 79 9.56 -9.15 21.57
N PHE A 80 8.46 -9.91 21.59
CA PHE A 80 7.90 -10.52 20.39
C PHE A 80 6.90 -9.59 19.70
N VAL A 81 6.96 -9.56 18.36
CA VAL A 81 5.97 -8.84 17.56
C VAL A 81 4.68 -9.64 17.53
N ALA A 82 3.65 -9.18 18.23
CA ALA A 82 2.32 -9.79 18.13
C ALA A 82 1.60 -9.33 16.87
N LYS A 83 1.72 -8.02 16.54
CA LYS A 83 1.03 -7.43 15.39
C LYS A 83 1.88 -6.45 14.63
N ARG A 84 1.57 -6.35 13.33
CA ARG A 84 2.20 -5.41 12.41
C ARG A 84 1.18 -4.82 11.45
N ARG A 85 1.18 -3.50 11.31
CA ARG A 85 0.36 -2.75 10.34
C ARG A 85 1.24 -1.72 9.63
N ALA A 86 1.49 -1.92 8.33
CA ALA A 86 2.25 -0.96 7.52
C ALA A 86 1.31 -0.07 6.70
N ILE A 87 1.54 1.24 6.71
CA ILE A 87 0.82 2.22 5.89
C ILE A 87 1.82 2.83 4.91
N GLY A 88 1.69 2.47 3.63
CA GLY A 88 2.63 2.90 2.60
C GLY A 88 4.05 2.39 2.85
N LYS A 89 5.04 3.22 2.50
CA LYS A 89 6.47 2.88 2.61
C LYS A 89 7.18 3.55 3.80
N SER A 90 6.50 4.37 4.59
CA SER A 90 7.15 5.26 5.57
C SER A 90 6.68 5.07 7.00
N LEU A 91 5.63 4.27 7.23
CA LEU A 91 4.99 4.16 8.54
C LEU A 91 4.62 2.70 8.84
N VAL A 92 5.03 2.21 10.00
CA VAL A 92 4.67 0.90 10.53
C VAL A 92 4.25 1.04 11.99
N PHE A 93 3.10 0.44 12.32
CA PHE A 93 2.65 0.24 13.69
C PHE A 93 2.95 -1.20 14.09
N LEU A 94 3.56 -1.38 15.25
CA LEU A 94 3.85 -2.66 15.85
C LEU A 94 3.21 -2.74 17.23
N ASP A 95 2.71 -3.90 17.59
CA ASP A 95 2.33 -4.20 18.96
C ASP A 95 3.34 -5.25 19.46
N ILE A 96 4.14 -4.87 20.46
CA ILE A 96 5.25 -5.68 20.98
C ILE A 96 4.86 -6.22 22.35
N VAL A 97 4.92 -7.53 22.53
CA VAL A 97 4.73 -8.18 23.83
C VAL A 97 6.10 -8.30 24.49
N PRO A 98 6.36 -7.57 25.58
CA PRO A 98 7.67 -7.57 26.23
C PRO A 98 7.88 -8.90 26.94
N LEU A 99 8.71 -9.75 26.32
CA LEU A 99 9.04 -11.10 26.79
C LEU A 99 10.54 -11.33 26.56
N GLU A 100 11.18 -12.04 27.48
CA GLU A 100 12.59 -12.35 27.37
C GLU A 100 12.89 -13.27 26.18
N LEU A 101 14.07 -13.10 25.60
CA LEU A 101 14.57 -13.94 24.51
C LEU A 101 14.81 -15.38 25.04
N PRO A 102 14.16 -16.41 24.49
CA PRO A 102 14.42 -17.79 24.90
C PRO A 102 15.86 -18.20 24.57
N LYS A 103 16.52 -18.86 25.52
CA LYS A 103 17.89 -19.41 25.35
C LYS A 103 17.83 -20.88 24.95
N LEU A 104 18.68 -21.26 24.00
CA LEU A 104 18.70 -22.63 23.44
C LEU A 104 19.11 -23.68 24.49
N GLU A 105 20.03 -23.34 25.40
CA GLU A 105 20.60 -24.24 26.41
C GLU A 105 19.66 -24.58 27.57
N THR A 106 18.68 -23.72 27.87
CA THR A 106 17.77 -23.89 29.02
C THR A 106 16.41 -24.49 28.63
N HIS A 107 16.20 -24.79 27.35
CA HIS A 107 14.89 -25.21 26.83
C HIS A 107 14.64 -26.72 27.02
N ASN A 108 14.20 -27.11 28.23
CA ASN A 108 13.98 -28.50 28.61
C ASN A 108 12.50 -28.93 28.74
N SER A 109 11.55 -28.25 28.09
CA SER A 109 10.13 -28.49 28.34
C SER A 109 9.38 -29.13 27.15
N LYS A 110 8.48 -30.07 27.49
CA LYS A 110 7.34 -30.50 26.64
C LYS A 110 6.28 -29.38 26.47
N LYS A 111 6.56 -28.15 26.92
CA LYS A 111 5.64 -27.02 27.03
C LYS A 111 6.25 -25.85 26.28
N GLY A 112 5.97 -25.74 24.98
CA GLY A 112 6.47 -24.64 24.13
C GLY A 112 5.98 -23.26 24.57
N LEU A 113 6.47 -22.19 23.93
CA LEU A 113 5.88 -20.85 24.09
C LEU A 113 4.38 -20.94 23.79
N ALA A 114 3.54 -20.86 24.82
CA ALA A 114 2.11 -21.08 24.66
C ALA A 114 1.43 -19.75 24.32
N ALA A 115 0.37 -19.80 23.51
CA ALA A 115 -0.50 -18.64 23.27
C ALA A 115 -1.05 -18.02 24.58
N ALA A 116 -1.06 -18.79 25.68
CA ALA A 116 -1.43 -18.33 27.01
C ALA A 116 -0.44 -17.28 27.59
N ASP A 117 0.85 -17.38 27.28
CA ASP A 117 1.86 -16.42 27.77
C ASP A 117 1.64 -15.04 27.12
N PHE A 118 1.23 -15.02 25.85
CA PHE A 118 0.85 -13.81 25.09
C PHE A 118 -0.46 -13.17 25.55
N ALA A 119 -1.37 -13.95 26.14
CA ALA A 119 -2.66 -13.45 26.63
C ALA A 119 -2.53 -12.74 27.99
N SER A 120 -1.48 -13.06 28.76
CA SER A 120 -1.27 -12.53 30.11
C SER A 120 -0.65 -11.13 30.15
N MET A 121 0.12 -10.76 29.12
CA MET A 121 0.89 -9.50 29.10
C MET A 121 0.31 -8.49 28.12
N LYS A 122 0.18 -7.24 28.57
CA LYS A 122 -0.30 -6.13 27.72
C LYS A 122 0.78 -5.74 26.71
N PRO A 123 0.48 -5.73 25.39
CA PRO A 123 1.44 -5.30 24.39
C PRO A 123 1.68 -3.79 24.47
N VAL A 124 2.92 -3.39 24.18
CA VAL A 124 3.33 -1.99 24.04
C VAL A 124 3.22 -1.56 22.57
N GLN A 125 2.57 -0.43 22.33
CA GLN A 125 2.46 0.13 20.99
C GLN A 125 3.75 0.81 20.57
N VAL A 126 4.23 0.49 19.37
CA VAL A 126 5.45 1.06 18.79
C VAL A 126 5.16 1.58 17.39
N ILE A 127 5.67 2.78 17.10
CA ILE A 127 5.60 3.39 15.78
C ILE A 127 7.00 3.47 15.18
N MET A 128 7.19 2.83 14.03
CA MET A 128 8.35 3.07 13.18
C MET A 128 7.96 4.07 12.08
N ARG A 129 8.65 5.20 12.04
CA ARG A 129 8.52 6.21 10.98
C ARG A 129 9.86 6.44 10.31
N ARG A 130 9.88 6.52 8.98
CA ARG A 130 11.12 6.73 8.22
C ARG A 130 11.84 8.02 8.67
N ASP A 131 11.08 9.05 8.94
CA ASP A 131 11.49 10.38 9.40
C ASP A 131 11.95 10.44 10.88
N PHE A 132 11.76 9.35 11.64
CA PHE A 132 12.25 9.20 13.02
C PHE A 132 13.37 8.15 13.16
N TRP A 133 13.59 7.34 12.11
CA TRP A 133 14.61 6.31 12.06
C TRP A 133 16.03 6.92 12.03
N ASN A 134 16.95 6.40 12.85
CA ASN A 134 18.36 6.82 12.94
C ASN A 134 18.66 8.29 13.26
N LYS A 135 17.76 9.02 13.94
CA LYS A 135 18.02 10.43 14.31
C LYS A 135 19.13 10.64 15.35
N VAL A 136 19.54 9.59 16.08
CA VAL A 136 20.43 9.72 17.25
C VAL A 136 21.92 9.56 16.92
N ASN A 137 22.30 8.82 15.87
CA ASN A 137 23.70 8.66 15.45
C ASN A 137 23.84 8.84 13.93
N LYS A 138 24.41 9.97 13.49
CA LYS A 138 24.76 10.24 12.08
C LYS A 138 25.97 9.45 11.57
N ALA A 139 26.62 8.65 12.43
CA ALA A 139 27.92 8.04 12.15
C ALA A 139 27.85 6.62 11.57
N ASP A 140 26.74 5.88 11.77
CA ASP A 140 26.53 4.57 11.14
C ASP A 140 25.62 4.74 9.91
N GLU A 141 26.25 4.89 8.75
CA GLU A 141 25.56 4.83 7.46
C GLU A 141 24.99 3.42 7.21
N ASP A 142 23.73 3.38 6.77
CA ASP A 142 23.10 2.31 6.00
C ASP A 142 22.71 0.97 6.69
N VAL A 143 21.89 1.02 7.76
CA VAL A 143 20.84 -0.01 7.93
C VAL A 143 19.45 0.56 7.65
N SER A 144 18.96 0.22 6.45
CA SER A 144 17.78 0.85 5.87
C SER A 144 16.51 0.47 6.62
N PHE A 145 15.74 1.49 7.04
CA PHE A 145 14.34 1.37 7.47
C PHE A 145 13.53 0.41 6.56
N ASP A 146 13.83 0.39 5.26
CA ASP A 146 13.15 -0.43 4.27
C ASP A 146 13.41 -1.94 4.42
N VAL A 147 14.52 -2.31 5.04
CA VAL A 147 14.87 -3.69 5.36
C VAL A 147 14.16 -4.10 6.64
N TYR A 148 14.32 -3.32 7.72
CA TYR A 148 13.66 -3.59 9.01
C TYR A 148 12.13 -3.60 8.91
N GLN A 149 11.55 -2.67 8.15
CA GLN A 149 10.12 -2.70 7.85
C GLN A 149 9.68 -4.04 7.22
N LYS A 150 10.55 -4.73 6.47
CA LYS A 150 10.23 -6.01 5.79
C LYS A 150 10.55 -7.24 6.63
N ILE A 151 11.60 -7.21 7.46
CA ILE A 151 12.00 -8.37 8.27
C ILE A 151 11.33 -8.41 9.64
N ILE A 152 10.90 -7.27 10.18
CA ILE A 152 10.07 -7.29 11.39
C ILE A 152 8.69 -7.77 10.97
N GLN A 153 8.34 -8.99 11.37
CA GLN A 153 7.07 -9.65 11.10
C GLN A 153 6.51 -10.23 12.40
N PRO A 154 5.21 -10.56 12.47
CA PRO A 154 4.66 -11.24 13.64
C PRO A 154 5.44 -12.51 13.98
N GLY A 155 5.60 -12.79 15.27
CA GLY A 155 6.37 -13.92 15.79
C GLY A 155 7.89 -13.72 15.86
N VAL A 156 8.41 -12.63 15.29
CA VAL A 156 9.84 -12.27 15.40
C VAL A 156 10.11 -11.64 16.75
N HIS A 157 11.24 -11.98 17.36
CA HIS A 157 11.75 -11.27 18.55
C HIS A 157 12.66 -10.12 18.13
N VAL A 158 12.42 -8.92 18.69
CA VAL A 158 13.12 -7.69 18.35
C VAL A 158 13.52 -6.91 19.60
N ASP A 159 14.67 -6.23 19.49
CA ASP A 159 15.10 -5.20 20.43
C ASP A 159 14.92 -3.83 19.78
N LEU A 160 14.01 -3.00 20.30
CA LEU A 160 13.70 -1.70 19.76
C LEU A 160 14.25 -0.61 20.68
N MET A 161 14.81 0.45 20.09
CA MET A 161 15.22 1.66 20.80
C MET A 161 14.43 2.85 20.29
N GLY A 162 13.93 3.67 21.21
CA GLY A 162 13.03 4.77 20.86
C GLY A 162 12.83 5.80 21.97
N GLU A 163 11.97 6.77 21.70
CA GLU A 163 11.53 7.78 22.67
C GLU A 163 10.04 7.61 22.99
N ALA A 164 9.64 7.89 24.24
CA ALA A 164 8.23 7.89 24.63
C ALA A 164 7.47 9.06 23.97
N GLY A 165 6.30 8.76 23.43
CA GLY A 165 5.42 9.68 22.75
C GLY A 165 3.96 9.54 23.17
N PRO A 166 3.14 10.59 22.95
CA PRO A 166 1.74 10.57 23.33
C PRO A 166 0.93 9.61 22.46
N SER A 167 0.07 8.82 23.09
CA SER A 167 -1.02 8.13 22.41
C SER A 167 -2.23 9.05 22.25
N ARG A 168 -3.23 8.57 21.50
CA ARG A 168 -4.58 9.16 21.48
C ARG A 168 -5.40 8.80 22.72
N ILE A 169 -4.92 7.88 23.55
CA ILE A 169 -5.54 7.52 24.84
C ILE A 169 -4.74 8.22 25.94
N PRO A 170 -5.38 8.99 26.84
CA PRO A 170 -4.70 9.73 27.91
C PRO A 170 -3.82 8.87 28.83
N GLN A 171 -4.07 7.55 28.91
CA GLN A 171 -3.36 6.59 29.76
C GLN A 171 -2.46 5.61 28.99
N GLU A 172 -2.31 5.79 27.67
CA GLU A 172 -1.36 5.00 26.88
C GLU A 172 -0.22 5.89 26.38
N ALA A 173 0.97 5.31 26.35
CA ALA A 173 2.12 5.90 25.68
C ALA A 173 2.59 5.00 24.54
N ILE A 174 3.13 5.63 23.50
CA ILE A 174 3.65 4.95 22.32
C ILE A 174 5.16 5.11 22.30
N LEU A 175 5.89 4.05 21.94
CA LEU A 175 7.31 4.14 21.67
C LEU A 175 7.53 4.58 20.21
N PHE A 176 8.15 5.74 19.99
CA PHE A 176 8.64 6.12 18.67
C PHE A 176 10.01 5.50 18.41
N CYS A 177 10.03 4.48 17.55
CA CYS A 177 11.21 3.67 17.28
C CYS A 177 12.21 4.44 16.39
N HIS A 178 13.46 4.53 16.87
CA HIS A 178 14.60 5.08 16.14
C HIS A 178 15.46 4.00 15.49
N ASN A 179 15.61 2.85 16.17
CA ASN A 179 16.41 1.74 15.72
C ASN A 179 15.80 0.41 16.20
N ALA A 180 16.07 -0.67 15.48
CA ALA A 180 15.68 -2.02 15.84
C ALA A 180 16.87 -2.98 15.66
N SER A 181 16.90 -4.03 16.47
CA SER A 181 17.77 -5.18 16.26
C SER A 181 16.92 -6.45 16.19
N TYR A 182 17.25 -7.32 15.25
CA TYR A 182 16.61 -8.60 15.00
C TYR A 182 17.25 -9.68 15.89
N LYS A 183 16.46 -10.32 16.77
CA LYS A 183 16.99 -11.25 17.79
C LYS A 183 16.57 -12.70 17.59
N LEU A 184 15.39 -12.97 17.02
CA LEU A 184 14.95 -14.34 16.75
C LEU A 184 13.97 -14.38 15.58
N PRO A 185 14.08 -15.35 14.64
CA PRO A 185 13.10 -15.54 13.59
C PRO A 185 11.75 -16.06 14.10
N ASN A 186 10.73 -15.92 13.24
CA ASN A 186 9.51 -16.73 13.36
C ASN A 186 9.69 -18.07 12.61
N ASP A 187 8.74 -18.97 12.76
CA ASP A 187 8.79 -20.31 12.16
C ASP A 187 8.53 -20.36 10.63
N ASN A 188 8.30 -19.22 9.99
CA ASN A 188 7.90 -19.16 8.59
C ASN A 188 9.13 -19.22 7.67
N PRO A 189 9.29 -20.26 6.83
CA PRO A 189 10.45 -20.39 5.94
C PRO A 189 10.57 -19.23 4.94
N GLN A 190 9.47 -18.66 4.49
CA GLN A 190 9.50 -17.54 3.55
C GLN A 190 10.00 -16.25 4.21
N HIS A 191 9.73 -16.07 5.50
CA HIS A 191 10.30 -14.97 6.28
C HIS A 191 11.82 -15.12 6.38
N LEU A 192 12.32 -16.28 6.83
CA LEU A 192 13.75 -16.52 6.97
C LEU A 192 14.49 -16.38 5.62
N ARG A 193 13.91 -16.87 4.51
CA ARG A 193 14.47 -16.64 3.15
C ARG A 193 14.64 -15.16 2.83
N ASN A 194 13.69 -14.32 3.22
CA ASN A 194 13.80 -12.88 2.97
C ASN A 194 14.92 -12.27 3.80
N VAL A 195 15.06 -12.67 5.08
CA VAL A 195 16.15 -12.22 5.96
C VAL A 195 17.51 -12.60 5.38
N LEU A 196 17.71 -13.89 5.06
CA LEU A 196 18.95 -14.37 4.43
C LEU A 196 19.21 -13.70 3.08
N GLY A 197 18.16 -13.41 2.30
CA GLY A 197 18.27 -12.69 1.04
C GLY A 197 18.67 -11.20 1.19
N PHE A 198 18.39 -10.56 2.33
CA PHE A 198 18.90 -9.22 2.65
C PHE A 198 20.32 -9.29 3.20
N LEU A 199 20.63 -10.31 4.00
CA LEU A 199 21.99 -10.56 4.49
C LEU A 199 22.98 -10.81 3.32
N ASN A 200 22.60 -11.65 2.35
CA ASN A 200 23.42 -11.93 1.17
C ASN A 200 23.65 -10.68 0.28
N LYS A 201 22.77 -9.68 0.36
CA LYS A 201 22.92 -8.39 -0.34
C LYS A 201 23.76 -7.38 0.43
N GLY A 202 24.30 -7.75 1.59
CA GLY A 202 25.01 -6.83 2.50
C GLY A 202 24.11 -5.77 3.12
N SER A 203 22.79 -5.97 3.15
CA SER A 203 21.82 -4.99 3.67
C SER A 203 21.44 -5.23 5.14
N LEU A 204 21.99 -6.27 5.76
CA LEU A 204 21.85 -6.61 7.18
C LEU A 204 23.22 -6.94 7.76
N ASN A 205 23.40 -6.66 9.05
CA ASN A 205 24.63 -7.00 9.75
C ASN A 205 24.73 -8.54 9.91
N PHE A 206 25.86 -9.09 9.51
CA PHE A 206 26.11 -10.53 9.60
C PHE A 206 26.14 -11.04 11.03
N ASP A 207 26.79 -10.30 11.93
CA ASP A 207 26.95 -10.72 13.32
C ASP A 207 25.60 -10.68 14.07
N GLU A 208 24.73 -9.74 13.69
CA GLU A 208 23.36 -9.66 14.21
C GLU A 208 22.52 -10.90 13.82
N ILE A 209 22.53 -11.27 12.53
CA ILE A 209 21.77 -12.43 12.07
C ILE A 209 22.41 -13.73 12.55
N GLY A 210 23.73 -13.79 12.68
CA GLY A 210 24.43 -14.91 13.31
C GLY A 210 23.98 -15.11 14.76
N ALA A 211 23.88 -14.04 15.55
CA ALA A 211 23.36 -14.11 16.91
C ALA A 211 21.88 -14.55 16.96
N ALA A 212 21.07 -14.12 16.00
CA ALA A 212 19.66 -14.51 15.91
C ALA A 212 19.44 -15.97 15.45
N LEU A 213 20.42 -16.54 14.75
CA LEU A 213 20.46 -17.93 14.30
C LEU A 213 21.47 -18.73 15.12
N SER A 214 21.32 -18.69 16.45
CA SER A 214 22.21 -19.37 17.40
C SER A 214 22.33 -20.89 17.23
N CYS A 215 21.51 -21.49 16.37
CA CYS A 215 21.62 -22.90 15.96
C CYS A 215 22.67 -23.15 14.87
N LEU A 216 23.35 -22.12 14.36
CA LEU A 216 24.38 -22.18 13.34
C LEU A 216 25.65 -21.46 13.81
N ASP A 217 26.80 -22.03 13.47
CA ASP A 217 28.09 -21.35 13.65
C ASP A 217 28.35 -20.36 12.50
N ARG A 218 29.26 -19.40 12.76
CA ARG A 218 29.61 -18.33 11.81
C ARG A 218 30.03 -18.85 10.44
N GLU A 219 30.79 -19.95 10.43
CA GLU A 219 31.28 -20.59 9.20
C GLU A 219 30.16 -21.28 8.42
N GLU A 220 29.24 -21.97 9.11
CA GLU A 220 28.09 -22.62 8.48
C GLU A 220 27.14 -21.58 7.85
N LEU A 221 26.87 -20.48 8.54
CA LEU A 221 26.05 -19.40 8.00
C LEU A 221 26.68 -18.81 6.72
N SER A 222 28.01 -18.64 6.69
CA SER A 222 28.74 -18.17 5.51
C SER A 222 28.64 -19.16 4.33
N GLN A 223 28.84 -20.45 4.60
CA GLN A 223 28.69 -21.50 3.59
C GLN A 223 27.26 -21.55 3.03
N MET A 224 26.25 -21.47 3.90
CA MET A 224 24.84 -21.47 3.52
C MET A 224 24.46 -20.25 2.67
N LEU A 225 24.99 -19.05 2.96
CA LEU A 225 24.75 -17.86 2.14
C LEU A 225 25.30 -17.99 0.71
N SER A 226 26.41 -18.70 0.53
CA SER A 226 26.96 -18.98 -0.82
C SER A 226 26.01 -19.87 -1.66
N ILE A 227 25.22 -20.73 -1.00
CA ILE A 227 24.28 -21.68 -1.62
C ILE A 227 22.90 -21.04 -1.87
N VAL A 228 22.44 -20.11 -1.02
CA VAL A 228 21.10 -19.45 -1.07
C VAL A 228 20.79 -18.79 -2.42
N GLY A 229 21.78 -18.60 -3.30
CA GLY A 229 21.57 -18.24 -4.70
C GLY A 229 20.83 -19.31 -5.54
N ARG A 230 20.64 -20.55 -5.07
CA ARG A 230 20.21 -21.69 -5.91
C ARG A 230 19.00 -22.51 -5.44
N GLU A 231 18.63 -22.62 -4.15
CA GLU A 231 17.55 -23.53 -3.72
C GLU A 231 16.63 -23.01 -2.58
N ALA A 232 15.39 -23.51 -2.54
CA ALA A 232 14.36 -23.13 -1.57
C ALA A 232 14.42 -23.93 -0.24
N SER A 233 15.14 -25.05 -0.21
CA SER A 233 15.25 -26.02 0.90
C SER A 233 15.96 -25.46 2.14
N THR A 234 16.98 -24.63 1.96
CA THR A 234 17.90 -24.19 3.02
C THR A 234 17.23 -23.53 4.23
N ALA A 235 16.20 -22.71 4.03
CA ALA A 235 15.52 -22.05 5.16
C ALA A 235 14.69 -23.03 6.00
N VAL A 236 14.14 -24.08 5.38
CA VAL A 236 13.40 -25.12 6.10
C VAL A 236 14.37 -25.94 6.96
N ASP A 237 15.56 -26.22 6.43
CA ASP A 237 16.61 -26.95 7.15
C ASP A 237 17.16 -26.17 8.34
N ILE A 238 17.30 -24.84 8.22
CA ILE A 238 17.73 -24.01 9.35
C ILE A 238 16.65 -23.97 10.44
N LEU A 239 15.38 -23.80 10.04
CA LEU A 239 14.27 -23.75 11.00
C LEU A 239 14.06 -25.10 11.71
N SER A 240 14.31 -26.22 11.04
CA SER A 240 14.17 -27.56 11.63
C SER A 240 15.23 -27.89 12.68
N ARG A 241 16.34 -27.13 12.75
CA ARG A 241 17.37 -27.25 13.80
C ARG A 241 16.94 -26.63 15.13
N PHE A 242 15.93 -25.76 15.14
CA PHE A 242 15.39 -25.25 16.40
C PHE A 242 14.52 -26.32 17.10
N PRO A 243 14.51 -26.36 18.44
CA PRO A 243 13.63 -27.27 19.17
C PRO A 243 12.15 -27.07 18.79
N ARG A 244 11.35 -28.14 18.90
CA ARG A 244 9.90 -28.05 18.64
C ARG A 244 9.27 -26.98 19.53
N ASN A 245 8.43 -26.13 18.94
CA ASN A 245 7.73 -25.02 19.60
C ASN A 245 8.64 -23.92 20.20
N PHE A 246 9.91 -23.87 19.77
CA PHE A 246 10.84 -22.80 20.15
C PHE A 246 10.56 -21.50 19.39
N LEU A 247 10.25 -21.63 18.09
CA LEU A 247 9.87 -20.51 17.22
C LEU A 247 8.36 -20.32 17.21
N LEU A 248 7.91 -19.08 17.04
CA LEU A 248 6.50 -18.74 17.01
C LEU A 248 5.92 -18.82 15.60
N ASP A 249 4.73 -19.39 15.51
CA ASP A 249 3.91 -19.35 14.29
C ASP A 249 3.15 -18.03 14.17
N PRO A 250 3.43 -17.20 13.15
CA PRO A 250 2.69 -15.98 12.87
C PRO A 250 1.19 -16.22 12.70
N SER A 251 0.76 -17.39 12.22
CA SER A 251 -0.64 -17.73 11.96
C SER A 251 -1.45 -17.84 13.26
N ASN A 252 -0.84 -18.37 14.32
CA ASN A 252 -1.41 -18.45 15.66
C ASN A 252 -1.52 -17.08 16.34
N LEU A 253 -0.65 -16.14 15.97
CA LEU A 253 -0.68 -14.75 16.45
C LEU A 253 -1.63 -13.84 15.66
N MET A 254 -1.99 -14.21 14.43
CA MET A 254 -2.79 -13.37 13.52
C MET A 254 -4.27 -13.72 13.51
N GLY A 255 -4.68 -14.80 14.17
CA GLY A 255 -6.07 -15.23 14.30
C GLY A 255 -6.75 -15.51 12.96
N THR A 256 -6.83 -16.78 12.57
CA THR A 256 -7.54 -17.18 11.33
C THR A 256 -9.06 -17.04 11.45
N THR A 257 -9.59 -17.02 12.68
CA THR A 257 -11.02 -16.86 13.00
C THR A 257 -11.35 -15.43 13.46
N ASN A 258 -12.61 -14.99 13.31
CA ASN A 258 -13.06 -13.69 13.83
C ASN A 258 -12.88 -13.57 15.35
N SER A 259 -13.11 -14.65 16.10
CA SER A 259 -12.87 -14.69 17.55
C SER A 259 -11.41 -14.44 17.92
N ALA A 260 -10.47 -15.01 17.18
CA ALA A 260 -9.04 -14.76 17.38
C ALA A 260 -8.62 -13.34 16.96
N LYS A 261 -9.26 -12.76 15.93
CA LYS A 261 -9.07 -11.34 15.56
C LYS A 261 -9.62 -10.36 16.59
N VAL A 262 -10.70 -10.73 17.30
CA VAL A 262 -11.28 -9.95 18.40
C VAL A 262 -10.41 -10.02 19.65
N ALA A 263 -9.88 -11.21 19.99
CA ALA A 263 -8.92 -11.38 21.10
C ALA A 263 -7.65 -10.52 20.94
N LEU A 264 -7.29 -10.26 19.69
CA LEU A 264 -6.18 -9.41 19.30
C LEU A 264 -6.44 -7.91 19.54
N LEU A 265 -7.68 -7.43 19.65
CA LEU A 265 -7.99 -6.01 19.85
C LEU A 265 -7.38 -5.46 21.15
N PRO A 266 -7.15 -4.13 21.27
CA PRO A 266 -6.65 -3.55 22.52
C PRO A 266 -7.63 -3.81 23.68
N PRO A 267 -7.13 -3.96 24.93
CA PRO A 267 -7.98 -4.05 26.10
C PRO A 267 -8.86 -2.80 26.22
N ILE A 268 -10.03 -2.94 26.85
CA ILE A 268 -10.97 -1.83 27.02
C ILE A 268 -10.36 -0.83 28.05
N PRO A 269 -10.27 0.47 27.72
CA PRO A 269 -9.89 1.51 28.68
C PRO A 269 -10.81 1.52 29.91
N ASN A 270 -10.29 1.88 31.08
CA ASN A 270 -11.06 1.85 32.34
C ASN A 270 -12.35 2.68 32.26
N GLU A 271 -12.30 3.82 31.57
CA GLU A 271 -13.43 4.72 31.31
C GLU A 271 -14.58 4.09 30.50
N TYR A 272 -14.33 3.00 29.75
CA TYR A 272 -15.34 2.29 28.94
C TYR A 272 -15.63 0.87 29.44
N ASN A 273 -15.05 0.46 30.58
CA ASN A 273 -15.04 -0.94 31.00
C ASN A 273 -16.35 -1.36 31.68
N ILE A 274 -16.87 -0.54 32.58
CA ILE A 274 -18.05 -0.87 33.39
C ILE A 274 -19.18 0.08 33.00
N PRO A 275 -20.25 -0.43 32.37
CA PRO A 275 -21.42 0.39 32.14
C PRO A 275 -22.11 0.66 33.48
N PRO A 276 -22.70 1.85 33.68
CA PRO A 276 -23.46 2.14 34.89
C PRO A 276 -24.67 1.22 35.04
N SER A 277 -25.11 0.98 36.28
CA SER A 277 -26.25 0.10 36.57
C SER A 277 -27.56 0.69 36.01
N PHE A 278 -28.00 0.18 34.86
CA PHE A 278 -29.25 0.61 34.21
C PHE A 278 -30.45 -0.16 34.77
N SER A 279 -31.57 0.53 35.00
CA SER A 279 -32.88 -0.12 35.06
C SER A 279 -33.39 -0.34 33.63
N PHE A 280 -33.41 -1.59 33.16
CA PHE A 280 -33.88 -1.99 31.82
C PHE A 280 -35.37 -1.70 31.54
N SER A 281 -36.09 -1.06 32.46
CA SER A 281 -37.52 -0.82 32.37
C SER A 281 -37.83 0.63 31.98
N MET A 282 -37.74 0.97 30.70
CA MET A 282 -38.69 1.92 30.08
C MET A 282 -38.69 1.65 28.57
N SER A 283 -39.81 1.15 28.06
CA SER A 283 -40.18 1.28 26.66
C SER A 283 -40.39 2.77 26.38
N VAL A 284 -39.33 3.45 25.96
CA VAL A 284 -39.43 4.83 25.48
C VAL A 284 -39.62 4.74 23.98
N ASP A 285 -40.76 5.25 23.49
CA ASP A 285 -41.10 5.34 22.09
C ASP A 285 -39.93 5.95 21.28
N ILE A 286 -39.64 5.36 20.12
CA ILE A 286 -38.63 5.83 19.16
C ILE A 286 -38.97 7.27 18.68
N ASP A 287 -40.20 7.75 18.91
CA ASP A 287 -40.70 9.09 18.63
C ASP A 287 -40.26 10.18 19.65
N SER A 288 -39.32 9.89 20.55
CA SER A 288 -38.68 10.93 21.37
C SER A 288 -38.02 12.01 20.48
N GLN A 289 -38.22 13.30 20.80
CA GLN A 289 -37.66 14.42 20.02
C GLN A 289 -36.14 14.26 19.82
N ILE A 290 -35.71 14.18 18.55
CA ILE A 290 -34.28 14.09 18.18
C ILE A 290 -33.59 15.39 18.59
N SER A 291 -32.71 15.30 19.57
CA SER A 291 -31.91 16.43 20.05
C SER A 291 -30.65 16.61 19.20
N THR A 292 -30.22 17.85 18.96
CA THR A 292 -28.89 18.10 18.36
C THR A 292 -27.79 17.83 19.37
N ILE A 293 -26.58 17.50 18.90
CA ILE A 293 -25.42 17.26 19.78
C ILE A 293 -25.12 18.51 20.62
N GLU A 294 -25.23 19.70 20.04
CA GLU A 294 -25.09 20.96 20.78
C GLU A 294 -26.11 21.08 21.92
N HIS A 295 -27.37 20.68 21.70
CA HIS A 295 -28.41 20.69 22.73
C HIS A 295 -28.11 19.70 23.87
N VAL A 296 -27.69 18.48 23.53
CA VAL A 296 -27.28 17.46 24.52
C VAL A 296 -26.13 18.00 25.38
N LEU A 297 -25.10 18.59 24.77
CA LEU A 297 -23.95 19.13 25.47
C LEU A 297 -24.29 20.34 26.35
N LYS A 298 -25.21 21.21 25.92
CA LYS A 298 -25.71 22.35 26.72
C LYS A 298 -26.51 21.88 27.94
N ASN A 299 -27.41 20.91 27.77
CA ASN A 299 -28.21 20.39 28.89
C ASN A 299 -27.34 19.72 29.96
N LEU A 300 -26.29 19.00 29.56
CA LEU A 300 -25.31 18.41 30.47
C LEU A 300 -24.46 19.45 31.21
N GLN A 301 -24.25 20.65 30.65
CA GLN A 301 -23.58 21.74 31.36
C GLN A 301 -24.47 22.38 32.42
N ILE A 302 -25.78 22.46 32.18
CA ILE A 302 -26.76 23.02 33.12
C ILE A 302 -26.98 22.06 34.29
N SER A 303 -27.04 20.76 34.04
CA SER A 303 -27.29 19.75 35.07
C SER A 303 -26.14 19.52 36.03
N ASN A 304 -24.88 19.84 35.66
CA ASN A 304 -23.70 19.69 36.52
C ASN A 304 -23.69 20.58 37.80
N GLN A 305 -24.69 21.45 38.00
CA GLN A 305 -24.88 22.20 39.25
C GLN A 305 -25.71 21.45 40.31
N THR A 306 -26.32 20.33 39.94
CA THR A 306 -27.06 19.41 40.81
C THR A 306 -26.49 18.01 40.58
N GLU A 307 -26.42 17.15 41.60
CA GLU A 307 -25.73 15.85 41.58
C GLU A 307 -25.72 15.07 40.25
N SER A 308 -24.62 14.35 40.00
CA SER A 308 -24.28 13.55 38.82
C SER A 308 -25.41 12.61 38.34
N SER A 309 -26.41 13.19 37.68
CA SER A 309 -27.56 12.47 37.14
C SER A 309 -27.28 12.10 35.69
N MET A 310 -27.17 10.80 35.43
CA MET A 310 -27.12 10.29 34.07
C MET A 310 -28.45 10.57 33.39
N GLN A 311 -28.39 11.16 32.19
CA GLN A 311 -29.58 11.53 31.44
C GLN A 311 -29.65 10.73 30.15
N HIS A 312 -30.85 10.29 29.80
CA HIS A 312 -31.10 9.55 28.58
C HIS A 312 -31.38 10.52 27.43
N PHE A 313 -30.66 10.38 26.33
CA PHE A 313 -30.84 11.21 25.14
C PHE A 313 -31.02 10.36 23.90
N THR A 314 -31.81 10.88 22.96
CA THR A 314 -31.92 10.41 21.58
C THR A 314 -31.39 11.50 20.67
N PHE A 315 -30.35 11.21 19.89
CA PHE A 315 -29.72 12.16 18.97
C PHE A 315 -29.17 11.46 17.72
N SER A 316 -29.08 12.18 16.61
CA SER A 316 -28.38 11.72 15.41
C SER A 316 -27.05 12.43 15.24
N GLY A 317 -26.14 11.81 14.50
CA GLY A 317 -24.86 12.42 14.17
C GLY A 317 -24.00 11.58 13.24
N TRP A 318 -22.89 12.16 12.83
CA TRP A 318 -21.95 11.55 11.92
C TRP A 318 -20.80 10.88 12.66
N VAL A 319 -20.47 9.67 12.23
CA VAL A 319 -19.30 8.96 12.72
C VAL A 319 -18.03 9.58 12.14
N GLN A 320 -17.26 10.28 12.97
CA GLN A 320 -15.97 10.84 12.58
C GLN A 320 -14.85 9.81 12.65
N ASN A 321 -14.87 8.98 13.69
CA ASN A 321 -13.85 7.96 13.95
C ASN A 321 -14.48 6.76 14.67
N ARG A 322 -13.83 5.60 14.54
CA ARG A 322 -14.24 4.37 15.22
C ARG A 322 -13.02 3.62 15.72
N ARG A 323 -13.10 3.15 16.97
CA ARG A 323 -12.14 2.23 17.57
C ARG A 323 -12.85 0.99 18.12
N ARG A 324 -12.20 -0.17 18.01
CA ARG A 324 -12.70 -1.45 18.54
C ARG A 324 -11.74 -1.98 19.58
N PHE A 325 -12.28 -2.58 20.62
CA PHE A 325 -11.59 -3.15 21.77
C PHE A 325 -11.99 -4.61 21.96
N GLN A 326 -11.36 -5.29 22.91
CA GLN A 326 -11.74 -6.65 23.32
C GLN A 326 -13.20 -6.71 23.82
N ASN A 327 -13.73 -7.93 23.99
CA ASN A 327 -15.11 -8.19 24.41
C ASN A 327 -16.17 -7.49 23.56
N SER A 328 -15.93 -7.42 22.25
CA SER A 328 -16.85 -6.84 21.26
C SER A 328 -17.30 -5.41 21.57
N THR A 329 -16.46 -4.65 22.27
CA THR A 329 -16.73 -3.26 22.64
C THR A 329 -16.17 -2.32 21.56
N SER A 330 -16.98 -1.34 21.15
CA SER A 330 -16.57 -0.34 20.14
C SER A 330 -16.87 1.07 20.64
N VAL A 331 -15.95 2.00 20.40
CA VAL A 331 -16.14 3.42 20.71
C VAL A 331 -16.17 4.20 19.41
N VAL A 332 -17.20 5.02 19.25
CA VAL A 332 -17.49 5.77 18.04
C VAL A 332 -17.53 7.26 18.40
N GLU A 333 -16.71 8.06 17.72
CA GLU A 333 -16.69 9.51 17.89
C GLU A 333 -17.79 10.11 17.00
N ILE A 334 -18.79 10.73 17.63
CA ILE A 334 -19.96 11.31 16.96
C ILE A 334 -19.86 12.83 16.96
N VAL A 335 -20.08 13.42 15.78
CA VAL A 335 -20.03 14.86 15.53
C VAL A 335 -21.25 15.30 14.72
N GLU A 336 -21.59 16.58 14.79
CA GLU A 336 -22.78 17.11 14.11
C GLU A 336 -22.58 17.27 12.59
N LYS A 337 -21.36 17.61 12.16
CA LYS A 337 -21.00 17.74 10.74
C LYS A 337 -19.76 16.91 10.42
N PHE A 338 -19.87 16.02 9.43
CA PHE A 338 -18.74 15.20 9.00
C PHE A 338 -17.68 16.02 8.25
N SER A 339 -16.43 15.97 8.70
CA SER A 339 -15.29 16.61 8.02
C SER A 339 -14.26 15.57 7.60
N SER A 340 -14.01 15.42 6.30
CA SER A 340 -12.99 14.48 5.83
C SER A 340 -11.59 15.00 6.24
N SER A 341 -10.83 14.17 6.95
CA SER A 341 -9.51 14.52 7.50
C SER A 341 -8.45 14.90 6.45
N ALA A 342 -8.74 14.71 5.15
CA ALA A 342 -7.89 15.15 4.04
C ALA A 342 -8.13 16.62 3.64
N LEU A 343 -9.38 17.11 3.67
CA LEU A 343 -9.70 18.52 3.38
C LEU A 343 -9.16 19.46 4.46
N VAL A 344 -9.07 18.96 5.69
CA VAL A 344 -8.45 19.64 6.83
C VAL A 344 -6.95 19.92 6.59
N ARG A 345 -6.24 19.04 5.87
CA ARG A 345 -4.81 19.26 5.55
C ARG A 345 -4.58 20.23 4.40
N GLN A 346 -5.47 20.28 3.41
CA GLN A 346 -5.35 21.25 2.30
C GLN A 346 -5.60 22.69 2.77
N ARG A 347 -6.61 22.93 3.63
CA ARG A 347 -6.79 24.25 4.25
C ARG A 347 -5.62 24.69 5.12
N ASN A 348 -4.93 23.75 5.76
CA ASN A 348 -3.76 24.07 6.59
C ASN A 348 -2.54 24.50 5.76
N ALA A 349 -2.38 24.02 4.51
CA ALA A 349 -1.28 24.45 3.64
C ALA A 349 -1.49 25.85 3.06
N GLU A 350 -2.75 26.32 2.96
CA GLU A 350 -3.09 27.66 2.46
C GLU A 350 -3.16 28.72 3.58
N ASN A 351 -3.41 28.31 4.83
CA ASN A 351 -3.60 29.23 5.97
C ASN A 351 -2.41 29.34 6.96
N GLU A 352 -1.22 28.84 6.64
CA GLU A 352 -0.04 28.99 7.52
C GLU A 352 0.47 30.44 7.68
N ASN A 353 -0.15 31.43 7.03
CA ASN A 353 0.22 32.85 7.14
C ASN A 353 -0.76 33.74 7.93
N THR A 354 -1.78 33.20 8.60
CA THR A 354 -2.63 34.01 9.50
C THR A 354 -2.78 33.35 10.87
N ALA A 355 -2.45 34.12 11.90
CA ALA A 355 -2.54 33.72 13.30
C ALA A 355 -4.01 33.53 13.76
N GLN A 356 -4.63 32.42 13.34
CA GLN A 356 -5.96 31.99 13.80
C GLN A 356 -5.96 30.50 14.15
N GLY A 357 -5.22 30.15 15.20
CA GLY A 357 -5.27 28.84 15.86
C GLY A 357 -6.55 28.57 16.68
N SER A 358 -7.60 29.40 16.55
CA SER A 358 -8.78 29.38 17.43
C SER A 358 -9.98 28.57 16.92
N HIS A 359 -10.03 28.18 15.64
CA HIS A 359 -11.15 27.40 15.09
C HIS A 359 -11.05 25.89 15.36
N PHE A 360 -9.84 25.36 15.56
CA PHE A 360 -9.61 23.93 15.78
C PHE A 360 -10.03 23.46 17.18
N SER A 361 -9.90 24.33 18.19
CA SER A 361 -10.31 24.04 19.57
C SER A 361 -11.83 24.08 19.78
N LYS A 362 -12.60 24.60 18.81
CA LYS A 362 -14.07 24.58 18.82
C LYS A 362 -14.63 23.24 18.33
N ALA A 363 -14.07 22.66 17.27
CA ALA A 363 -14.58 21.40 16.71
C ALA A 363 -14.44 20.19 17.67
N TRP A 364 -13.40 20.18 18.51
CA TRP A 364 -13.17 19.13 19.52
C TRP A 364 -14.01 19.34 20.79
N LYS A 365 -14.66 20.51 20.96
CA LYS A 365 -15.56 20.78 22.10
C LYS A 365 -16.95 20.16 21.92
N GLU A 366 -17.29 19.68 20.73
CA GLU A 366 -18.64 19.20 20.37
C GLU A 366 -18.64 17.73 19.92
N THR A 367 -17.81 16.88 20.54
CA THR A 367 -17.73 15.45 20.21
C THR A 367 -18.28 14.60 21.35
N ILE A 368 -19.14 13.63 21.02
CA ILE A 368 -19.63 12.62 21.96
C ILE A 368 -18.93 11.28 21.65
N HIS A 369 -18.38 10.63 22.67
CA HIS A 369 -17.80 9.30 22.57
C HIS A 369 -18.89 8.27 22.89
N ALA A 370 -19.48 7.69 21.86
CA ALA A 370 -20.55 6.73 22.00
C ALA A 370 -19.97 5.30 22.10
N VAL A 371 -20.28 4.62 23.19
CA VAL A 371 -19.75 3.30 23.56
C VAL A 371 -20.80 2.24 23.26
N ILE A 372 -20.46 1.34 22.34
CA ILE A 372 -21.20 0.12 22.02
C ILE A 372 -20.60 -0.99 22.88
N GLN A 373 -21.30 -1.39 23.94
CA GLN A 373 -20.87 -2.48 24.81
C GLN A 373 -21.98 -3.55 24.91
N PRO A 374 -21.65 -4.86 24.83
CA PRO A 374 -22.65 -5.93 24.86
C PRO A 374 -23.62 -5.87 26.05
N ALA A 375 -23.12 -5.49 27.23
CA ALA A 375 -23.92 -5.39 28.46
C ALA A 375 -24.95 -4.24 28.43
N ALA A 376 -24.69 -3.17 27.65
CA ALA A 376 -25.57 -2.01 27.55
C ALA A 376 -26.57 -2.11 26.39
N ILE A 377 -26.13 -2.63 25.24
CA ILE A 377 -26.93 -2.67 23.99
C ILE A 377 -27.80 -3.94 23.84
N GLY A 378 -27.68 -4.88 24.79
CA GLY A 378 -28.54 -6.08 24.82
C GLY A 378 -28.00 -7.32 24.09
N GLY A 379 -26.69 -7.43 23.88
CA GLY A 379 -26.07 -8.65 23.35
C GLY A 379 -24.76 -8.46 22.59
N VAL A 380 -23.99 -9.55 22.46
CA VAL A 380 -22.70 -9.55 21.74
C VAL A 380 -22.92 -9.38 20.23
N ASP A 381 -23.93 -10.05 19.66
CA ASP A 381 -24.20 -10.03 18.22
C ASP A 381 -24.54 -8.62 17.72
N ILE A 382 -25.38 -7.89 18.47
CA ILE A 382 -25.77 -6.50 18.16
C ILE A 382 -24.56 -5.56 18.28
N ALA A 383 -23.75 -5.73 19.33
CA ALA A 383 -22.55 -4.94 19.53
C ALA A 383 -21.53 -5.14 18.39
N GLU A 384 -21.37 -6.38 17.91
CA GLU A 384 -20.51 -6.69 16.78
C GLU A 384 -21.04 -6.15 15.46
N LEU A 385 -22.35 -6.32 15.20
CA LEU A 385 -23.03 -5.78 14.02
C LEU A 385 -22.76 -4.29 13.87
N TYR A 386 -23.17 -3.49 14.87
CA TYR A 386 -23.03 -2.03 14.82
C TYR A 386 -21.57 -1.58 14.90
N GLY A 387 -20.73 -2.27 15.68
CA GLY A 387 -19.29 -2.04 15.69
C GLY A 387 -18.60 -2.24 14.33
N ASN A 388 -19.17 -3.07 13.45
CA ASN A 388 -18.65 -3.26 12.09
C ASN A 388 -19.16 -2.19 11.11
N ILE A 389 -20.45 -1.82 11.17
CA ILE A 389 -21.11 -0.95 10.17
C ILE A 389 -21.06 0.56 10.50
N PHE A 390 -20.87 0.96 11.76
CA PHE A 390 -20.67 2.37 12.17
C PHE A 390 -19.27 2.85 11.79
N ALA A 391 -19.00 2.92 10.49
CA ALA A 391 -17.72 3.33 9.94
C ALA A 391 -17.64 4.86 9.80
N PRO A 392 -16.43 5.43 9.72
CA PRO A 392 -16.28 6.86 9.46
C PRO A 392 -17.00 7.28 8.17
N GLY A 393 -17.85 8.31 8.28
CA GLY A 393 -18.74 8.80 7.23
C GLY A 393 -20.12 8.13 7.19
N SER A 394 -20.46 7.29 8.17
CA SER A 394 -21.84 6.84 8.40
C SER A 394 -22.60 7.87 9.25
N GLU A 395 -23.90 8.00 9.03
CA GLU A 395 -24.82 8.74 9.89
C GLU A 395 -25.62 7.75 10.72
N VAL A 396 -25.74 8.03 12.02
CA VAL A 396 -26.32 7.10 13.00
C VAL A 396 -27.31 7.82 13.89
N LEU A 397 -28.36 7.11 14.28
CA LEU A 397 -29.27 7.47 15.36
C LEU A 397 -28.86 6.70 16.61
N ILE A 398 -28.63 7.41 17.70
CA ILE A 398 -28.18 6.84 18.97
C ILE A 398 -29.16 7.22 20.06
N GLN A 399 -29.51 6.21 20.87
CA GLN A 399 -30.24 6.36 22.11
C GLN A 399 -29.41 5.78 23.26
N GLY A 400 -29.16 6.57 24.29
CA GLY A 400 -28.28 6.16 25.37
C GLY A 400 -28.16 7.13 26.52
N CYS A 401 -27.54 6.65 27.59
CA CYS A 401 -27.26 7.47 28.77
C CYS A 401 -25.97 8.26 28.54
N VAL A 402 -26.06 9.59 28.55
CA VAL A 402 -24.92 10.47 28.38
C VAL A 402 -24.46 10.98 29.74
N SER A 403 -23.15 10.94 29.94
CA SER A 403 -22.49 11.44 31.14
C SER A 403 -21.27 12.27 30.74
N LYS A 404 -20.97 13.27 31.55
CA LYS A 404 -19.77 14.08 31.42
C LYS A 404 -18.93 13.92 32.67
N GLU A 405 -17.70 13.50 32.51
CA GLU A 405 -16.79 13.30 33.63
C GLU A 405 -16.31 14.66 34.18
N VAL A 406 -16.26 14.79 35.51
CA VAL A 406 -15.87 16.03 36.18
C VAL A 406 -14.36 16.26 36.01
N GLY A 407 -14.00 17.35 35.32
CA GLY A 407 -12.60 17.74 35.11
C GLY A 407 -11.96 17.27 33.80
N SER A 408 -12.64 16.43 33.00
CA SER A 408 -12.21 16.06 31.64
C SER A 408 -13.14 16.67 30.58
N ASN A 409 -12.64 16.88 29.36
CA ASN A 409 -13.46 17.28 28.20
C ASN A 409 -14.19 16.08 27.57
N LEU A 410 -14.20 14.92 28.24
CA LEU A 410 -14.72 13.68 27.70
C LEU A 410 -16.22 13.55 28.01
N THR A 411 -17.03 13.55 26.96
CA THR A 411 -18.47 13.24 27.04
C THR A 411 -18.69 11.83 26.54
N ILE A 412 -19.18 10.94 27.41
CA ILE A 412 -19.39 9.51 27.12
C ILE A 412 -20.90 9.25 27.01
N CYS A 413 -21.31 8.58 25.93
CA CYS A 413 -22.67 8.08 25.75
C CYS A 413 -22.65 6.54 25.75
N TRP A 414 -23.38 5.92 26.68
CA TRP A 414 -23.55 4.47 26.71
C TRP A 414 -24.75 4.09 25.85
N ILE A 415 -24.51 3.41 24.74
CA ILE A 415 -25.55 3.10 23.76
C ILE A 415 -26.43 1.97 24.30
N THR A 416 -27.73 2.25 24.35
CA THR A 416 -28.77 1.27 24.70
C THR A 416 -29.53 0.80 23.47
N ASN A 417 -29.73 1.70 22.50
CA ASN A 417 -30.32 1.40 21.20
C ASN A 417 -29.69 2.29 20.12
N CYS A 418 -29.57 1.78 18.90
CA CYS A 418 -29.05 2.55 17.77
C CYS A 418 -29.55 2.03 16.44
N ARG A 419 -29.58 2.91 15.43
CA ARG A 419 -29.93 2.59 14.05
C ARG A 419 -28.96 3.29 13.10
N LEU A 420 -28.56 2.61 12.02
CA LEU A 420 -27.83 3.20 10.92
C LEU A 420 -28.81 3.98 10.03
N LEU A 421 -28.63 5.29 9.92
CA LEU A 421 -29.46 6.16 9.06
C LEU A 421 -28.88 6.26 7.66
N HIS A 422 -27.55 6.35 7.55
CA HIS A 422 -26.83 6.44 6.29
C HIS A 422 -25.51 5.69 6.37
N SER A 423 -25.21 4.84 5.38
CA SER A 423 -23.97 4.08 5.32
C SER A 423 -22.77 4.92 4.89
N SER A 424 -21.58 4.56 5.37
CA SER A 424 -20.33 5.05 4.82
C SER A 424 -20.21 4.68 3.33
N SER A 425 -19.76 5.61 2.50
CA SER A 425 -19.51 5.39 1.06
C SER A 425 -18.32 4.46 0.77
N LYS A 426 -17.67 3.89 1.79
CA LYS A 426 -16.57 2.94 1.61
C LYS A 426 -17.09 1.61 1.07
N LEU A 427 -16.58 1.20 -0.09
CA LEU A 427 -16.99 -0.03 -0.78
C LEU A 427 -17.08 -1.29 0.11
N HIS A 428 -16.12 -1.49 1.01
CA HIS A 428 -16.12 -2.66 1.89
C HIS A 428 -17.22 -2.63 2.95
N VAL A 429 -17.68 -1.44 3.37
CA VAL A 429 -18.76 -1.26 4.35
C VAL A 429 -20.09 -1.52 3.67
N VAL A 430 -20.35 -0.88 2.53
CA VAL A 430 -21.55 -1.10 1.70
C VAL A 430 -21.71 -2.57 1.37
N ARG A 431 -20.64 -3.21 0.90
CA ARG A 431 -20.66 -4.65 0.61
C ARG A 431 -20.98 -5.47 1.85
N HIS A 432 -20.39 -5.14 3.00
CA HIS A 432 -20.64 -5.87 4.22
C HIS A 432 -22.10 -5.76 4.66
N ILE A 433 -22.73 -4.59 4.52
CA ILE A 433 -24.16 -4.40 4.81
C ILE A 433 -25.03 -5.24 3.85
N LEU A 434 -24.70 -5.29 2.55
CA LEU A 434 -25.41 -6.15 1.60
C LEU A 434 -25.26 -7.64 1.92
N ASP A 435 -24.07 -8.07 2.37
CA ASP A 435 -23.83 -9.44 2.81
C ASP A 435 -24.62 -9.75 4.10
N LEU A 436 -24.68 -8.81 5.05
CA LEU A 436 -25.48 -8.94 6.28
C LEU A 436 -26.99 -8.99 5.97
N LEU A 437 -27.47 -8.18 5.01
CA LEU A 437 -28.86 -8.18 4.56
C LEU A 437 -29.23 -9.51 3.92
N HIS A 438 -28.36 -10.06 3.06
CA HIS A 438 -28.53 -11.38 2.46
C HIS A 438 -28.54 -12.51 3.50
N GLU A 439 -27.77 -12.36 4.59
CA GLU A 439 -27.74 -13.29 5.72
C GLU A 439 -28.87 -13.07 6.74
N ASN A 440 -29.78 -12.11 6.51
CA ASN A 440 -30.85 -11.72 7.44
C ASN A 440 -30.34 -11.30 8.84
N LYS A 441 -29.17 -10.67 8.90
CA LYS A 441 -28.51 -10.21 10.14
C LYS A 441 -28.68 -8.72 10.44
N ILE A 442 -29.34 -7.99 9.55
CA ILE A 442 -29.69 -6.57 9.72
C ILE A 442 -31.15 -6.38 9.28
N PRO A 443 -31.95 -5.53 9.94
CA PRO A 443 -33.31 -5.23 9.49
C PRO A 443 -33.35 -4.72 8.05
N ILE A 444 -34.35 -5.17 7.28
CA ILE A 444 -34.47 -4.86 5.85
C ILE A 444 -34.72 -3.37 5.63
N ASP A 445 -35.56 -2.76 6.44
CA ASP A 445 -35.86 -1.33 6.40
C ASP A 445 -34.61 -0.50 6.71
N GLU A 446 -33.89 -0.84 7.78
CA GLU A 446 -32.65 -0.17 8.15
C GLU A 446 -31.59 -0.26 7.04
N ALA A 447 -31.37 -1.45 6.48
CA ALA A 447 -30.41 -1.62 5.40
C ALA A 447 -30.81 -0.92 4.12
N ALA A 448 -32.11 -0.92 3.77
CA ALA A 448 -32.62 -0.25 2.57
C ALA A 448 -32.47 1.27 2.66
N ASP A 449 -32.81 1.86 3.82
CA ASP A 449 -32.66 3.28 4.09
C ASP A 449 -31.19 3.68 4.09
N ALA A 450 -30.36 2.98 4.87
CA ALA A 450 -28.94 3.29 5.04
C ALA A 450 -28.14 3.18 3.74
N LEU A 451 -28.51 2.27 2.85
CA LEU A 451 -27.90 2.11 1.53
C LEU A 451 -28.56 2.96 0.46
N SER A 452 -29.70 3.61 0.77
CA SER A 452 -30.51 4.36 -0.20
C SER A 452 -30.78 3.54 -1.46
N LEU A 453 -31.27 2.31 -1.27
CA LEU A 453 -31.58 1.39 -2.37
C LEU A 453 -32.63 2.00 -3.31
N GLU A 454 -32.39 1.98 -4.62
CA GLU A 454 -33.30 2.56 -5.62
C GLU A 454 -34.70 1.91 -5.58
N GLY A 455 -34.75 0.58 -5.37
CA GLY A 455 -36.01 -0.14 -5.18
C GLY A 455 -36.49 -0.20 -3.72
N GLY A 456 -35.86 0.57 -2.83
CA GLY A 456 -36.20 0.69 -1.41
C GLY A 456 -36.34 -0.67 -0.70
N TYR A 457 -37.36 -0.79 0.14
CA TYR A 457 -37.65 -2.00 0.91
C TYR A 457 -37.82 -3.25 0.03
N ALA A 458 -38.48 -3.15 -1.13
CA ALA A 458 -38.73 -4.29 -2.01
C ALA A 458 -37.43 -4.88 -2.57
N GLN A 459 -36.47 -4.03 -2.93
CA GLN A 459 -35.14 -4.49 -3.34
C GLN A 459 -34.38 -5.13 -2.17
N GLY A 460 -34.48 -4.53 -0.98
CA GLY A 460 -33.89 -5.11 0.23
C GLY A 460 -34.44 -6.49 0.56
N GLU A 461 -35.77 -6.67 0.45
CA GLU A 461 -36.45 -7.94 0.67
C GLU A 461 -35.99 -9.02 -0.32
N ASN A 462 -35.82 -8.66 -1.60
CA ASN A 462 -35.30 -9.60 -2.60
C ASN A 462 -33.88 -10.08 -2.25
N ILE A 463 -33.01 -9.19 -1.76
CA ILE A 463 -31.65 -9.53 -1.36
C ILE A 463 -31.68 -10.49 -0.16
N ALA A 464 -32.52 -10.19 0.84
CA ALA A 464 -32.73 -10.97 2.06
C ALA A 464 -33.29 -12.38 1.79
N ARG A 465 -34.13 -12.53 0.75
CA ARG A 465 -34.62 -13.83 0.24
C ARG A 465 -33.55 -14.69 -0.44
N GLY A 466 -32.32 -14.21 -0.57
CA GLY A 466 -31.22 -14.97 -1.14
C GLY A 466 -31.08 -14.87 -2.66
N SER A 467 -31.80 -13.95 -3.32
CA SER A 467 -31.86 -13.87 -4.80
C SER A 467 -30.58 -13.39 -5.49
N THR A 468 -29.61 -12.84 -4.75
CA THR A 468 -28.38 -12.25 -5.31
C THR A 468 -27.17 -13.16 -5.10
N SER A 469 -26.31 -13.25 -6.11
CA SER A 469 -25.01 -13.92 -5.96
C SER A 469 -23.98 -13.01 -5.30
N SER A 470 -22.87 -13.59 -4.83
CA SER A 470 -21.74 -12.81 -4.28
C SER A 470 -21.10 -11.85 -5.30
N THR A 471 -21.27 -12.10 -6.60
CA THR A 471 -20.80 -11.21 -7.67
C THR A 471 -21.76 -10.05 -7.85
N ASP A 472 -23.07 -10.31 -7.85
CA ASP A 472 -24.10 -9.27 -8.00
C ASP A 472 -24.03 -8.26 -6.85
N ARG A 473 -23.87 -8.75 -5.62
CA ARG A 473 -23.66 -7.86 -4.45
C ARG A 473 -22.38 -7.04 -4.53
N ARG A 474 -21.33 -7.48 -5.25
CA ARG A 474 -20.14 -6.65 -5.49
C ARG A 474 -20.39 -5.53 -6.48
N TRP A 475 -21.15 -5.81 -7.54
CA TRP A 475 -21.56 -4.80 -8.52
C TRP A 475 -22.46 -3.76 -7.86
N MET A 476 -23.50 -4.23 -7.18
CA MET A 476 -24.42 -3.39 -6.42
C MET A 476 -23.70 -2.57 -5.33
N ALA A 477 -22.75 -3.17 -4.60
CA ALA A 477 -21.94 -2.42 -3.65
C ALA A 477 -21.14 -1.29 -4.30
N THR A 478 -20.70 -1.47 -5.54
CA THR A 478 -19.95 -0.45 -6.28
C THR A 478 -20.86 0.71 -6.66
N GLU A 479 -22.04 0.43 -7.20
CA GLU A 479 -23.06 1.43 -7.56
C GLU A 479 -23.55 2.21 -6.34
N ILE A 480 -23.94 1.52 -5.26
CA ILE A 480 -24.38 2.16 -4.02
C ILE A 480 -23.24 2.97 -3.39
N SER A 481 -22.01 2.41 -3.36
CA SER A 481 -20.83 3.13 -2.87
C SER A 481 -20.53 4.40 -3.66
N GLN A 482 -20.97 4.52 -4.92
CA GLN A 482 -20.90 5.74 -5.72
C GLN A 482 -22.06 6.69 -5.37
N SER A 483 -23.30 6.19 -5.28
CA SER A 483 -24.48 6.98 -4.94
C SER A 483 -24.35 7.68 -3.57
N LEU A 484 -23.82 6.97 -2.57
CA LEU A 484 -23.61 7.48 -1.20
C LEU A 484 -22.47 8.53 -1.10
N GLN A 485 -21.81 8.92 -2.19
CA GLN A 485 -20.73 9.91 -2.16
C GLN A 485 -21.27 11.34 -2.16
N GLY A 486 -21.21 11.98 -0.99
CA GLY A 486 -21.48 13.42 -0.83
C GLY A 486 -20.36 14.34 -1.34
N GLU A 487 -20.56 15.66 -1.21
CA GLU A 487 -19.61 16.72 -1.62
C GLU A 487 -18.23 16.61 -0.93
N HIS A 488 -18.15 15.90 0.19
CA HIS A 488 -16.92 15.68 0.96
C HIS A 488 -16.20 14.35 0.62
N SER A 489 -16.70 13.59 -0.36
CA SER A 489 -16.06 12.36 -0.87
C SER A 489 -14.81 12.68 -1.69
N ARG A 490 -13.78 11.83 -1.58
CA ARG A 490 -12.55 11.92 -2.38
C ARG A 490 -12.75 11.71 -3.88
N ALA A 491 -13.89 11.14 -4.31
CA ALA A 491 -14.13 10.72 -5.70
C ALA A 491 -14.98 11.70 -6.54
N GLY A 492 -15.46 12.80 -5.94
CA GLY A 492 -16.03 13.98 -6.62
C GLY A 492 -17.39 13.76 -7.32
N LYS A 493 -18.37 14.63 -7.06
CA LYS A 493 -19.57 14.75 -7.91
C LYS A 493 -19.19 15.37 -9.26
N ILE A 494 -19.86 14.93 -10.34
CA ILE A 494 -19.75 15.55 -11.66
C ILE A 494 -20.31 16.98 -11.53
N SER A 495 -19.51 17.99 -11.84
CA SER A 495 -19.93 19.39 -11.78
C SER A 495 -20.28 19.92 -13.18
N PRO A 496 -21.10 20.99 -13.29
CA PRO A 496 -21.38 21.65 -14.56
C PRO A 496 -20.10 22.06 -15.31
N ALA A 497 -19.08 22.54 -14.59
CA ALA A 497 -17.77 22.88 -15.18
C ALA A 497 -17.07 21.67 -15.81
N MET A 498 -17.23 20.45 -15.25
CA MET A 498 -16.67 19.23 -15.86
C MET A 498 -17.36 18.90 -17.20
N MET A 499 -18.69 19.04 -17.25
CA MET A 499 -19.45 18.80 -18.47
C MET A 499 -19.12 19.84 -19.54
N GLN A 500 -19.09 21.12 -19.18
CA GLN A 500 -18.68 22.20 -20.08
C GLN A 500 -17.28 21.94 -20.65
N SER A 501 -16.33 21.53 -19.80
CA SER A 501 -14.97 21.22 -20.25
C SER A 501 -14.92 20.05 -21.24
N LEU A 502 -15.78 19.05 -21.08
CA LEU A 502 -15.88 17.93 -22.01
C LEU A 502 -16.44 18.38 -23.36
N ASP A 503 -17.44 19.25 -23.36
CA ASP A 503 -18.09 19.75 -24.58
C ASP A 503 -17.15 20.66 -25.38
N VAL A 504 -16.38 21.53 -24.71
CA VAL A 504 -15.38 22.43 -25.35
C VAL A 504 -14.40 21.67 -26.24
N TYR A 505 -13.94 20.49 -25.81
CA TYR A 505 -12.95 19.69 -26.53
C TYR A 505 -13.54 18.48 -27.27
N SER A 506 -14.87 18.38 -27.34
CA SER A 506 -15.56 17.20 -27.89
C SER A 506 -15.24 16.94 -29.37
N SER A 507 -15.07 17.98 -30.18
CA SER A 507 -14.76 17.86 -31.61
C SER A 507 -13.41 17.20 -31.91
N LEU A 508 -12.45 17.27 -30.99
CA LEU A 508 -11.13 16.64 -31.16
C LEU A 508 -11.21 15.11 -31.19
N VAL A 509 -12.21 14.54 -30.52
CA VAL A 509 -12.41 13.08 -30.45
C VAL A 509 -12.74 12.51 -31.83
N GLU A 510 -13.44 13.26 -32.68
CA GLU A 510 -13.78 12.85 -34.04
C GLU A 510 -12.55 12.70 -34.94
N ASN A 511 -11.52 13.53 -34.71
CA ASN A 511 -10.25 13.47 -35.44
C ASN A 511 -9.36 12.30 -35.00
N PHE A 512 -9.54 11.81 -33.77
CA PHE A 512 -8.73 10.73 -33.19
C PHE A 512 -9.61 9.64 -32.57
N PRO A 513 -10.40 8.90 -33.38
CA PRO A 513 -11.27 7.86 -32.86
C PRO A 513 -10.47 6.72 -32.20
N ILE A 514 -11.06 6.07 -31.19
CA ILE A 514 -10.43 4.90 -30.55
C ILE A 514 -10.50 3.71 -31.51
N GLU A 515 -9.34 3.23 -31.93
CA GLU A 515 -9.22 1.99 -32.67
C GLU A 515 -9.44 0.81 -31.72
N SER A 516 -10.51 0.04 -31.95
CA SER A 516 -10.74 -1.24 -31.27
C SER A 516 -10.03 -2.34 -32.05
N ILE A 517 -8.96 -2.88 -31.47
CA ILE A 517 -8.30 -4.05 -32.06
C ILE A 517 -9.18 -5.27 -31.77
N ARG A 518 -9.93 -5.73 -32.77
CA ARG A 518 -10.50 -7.08 -32.74
C ARG A 518 -9.32 -8.05 -32.66
N THR A 519 -9.36 -8.96 -31.70
CA THR A 519 -8.34 -10.01 -31.49
C THR A 519 -8.41 -11.05 -32.62
N GLU A 520 -8.26 -10.64 -33.88
CA GLU A 520 -7.95 -11.55 -34.98
C GLU A 520 -6.43 -11.72 -35.00
N LEU A 521 -5.96 -12.80 -34.35
CA LEU A 521 -4.62 -13.32 -34.55
C LEU A 521 -4.45 -13.63 -36.03
N ARG A 522 -3.86 -12.71 -36.81
CA ARG A 522 -3.43 -13.00 -38.18
C ARG A 522 -2.30 -14.06 -38.13
N PRO A 523 -2.41 -15.18 -38.86
CA PRO A 523 -1.39 -16.24 -38.85
C PRO A 523 -0.07 -15.92 -39.56
N ASP A 524 0.10 -14.72 -40.13
CA ASP A 524 1.18 -14.47 -41.09
C ASP A 524 2.19 -13.42 -40.61
N VAL A 525 3.03 -13.81 -39.66
CA VAL A 525 4.41 -13.27 -39.56
C VAL A 525 5.34 -14.46 -39.36
N GLN A 526 5.68 -15.12 -40.47
CA GLN A 526 6.86 -15.96 -40.54
C GLN A 526 8.09 -15.04 -40.47
N SER A 527 8.71 -14.95 -39.30
CA SER A 527 10.14 -14.68 -39.22
C SER A 527 10.81 -15.95 -38.70
N ASP A 528 11.67 -16.52 -39.54
CA ASP A 528 12.57 -17.63 -39.22
C ASP A 528 13.38 -17.36 -37.96
N CYS A 529 12.92 -17.85 -36.81
CA CYS A 529 13.80 -18.25 -35.72
C CYS A 529 13.10 -19.25 -34.77
N GLY A 530 13.43 -20.52 -34.92
CA GLY A 530 13.50 -21.53 -33.86
C GLY A 530 12.35 -21.69 -32.87
N ARG A 531 11.38 -22.54 -33.23
CA ARG A 531 10.59 -23.47 -32.37
C ARG A 531 10.67 -23.26 -30.83
N THR A 532 9.57 -22.77 -30.25
CA THR A 532 8.88 -23.43 -29.12
C THR A 532 7.43 -22.96 -29.07
N SER A 533 6.51 -23.88 -29.37
CA SER A 533 5.07 -23.64 -29.42
C SER A 533 4.50 -23.40 -28.02
N LEU A 534 3.87 -22.25 -27.78
CA LEU A 534 3.07 -21.97 -26.59
C LEU A 534 1.62 -21.77 -26.98
N THR A 535 0.89 -22.87 -27.09
CA THR A 535 -0.56 -22.92 -27.23
C THR A 535 -1.20 -22.45 -25.92
N LEU A 536 -1.73 -21.22 -25.88
CA LEU A 536 -2.53 -20.72 -24.76
C LEU A 536 -3.99 -21.16 -24.94
N GLN A 537 -4.32 -22.35 -24.44
CA GLN A 537 -5.71 -22.75 -24.20
C GLN A 537 -6.25 -21.95 -23.00
N CYS A 538 -7.25 -21.11 -23.24
CA CYS A 538 -8.07 -20.48 -22.22
C CYS A 538 -9.10 -21.49 -21.69
N ASN A 539 -8.68 -22.40 -20.80
CA ASN A 539 -9.60 -23.21 -20.03
C ASN A 539 -10.12 -22.40 -18.83
N THR A 540 -11.38 -21.96 -18.92
CA THR A 540 -12.20 -21.52 -17.79
C THR A 540 -12.52 -22.73 -16.92
N ASN A 541 -11.59 -23.10 -16.03
CA ASN A 541 -11.80 -23.86 -14.78
C ASN A 541 -10.45 -24.33 -14.21
N SER A 542 -9.57 -23.42 -13.77
CA SER A 542 -8.46 -23.81 -12.89
C SER A 542 -8.26 -22.86 -11.71
N LEU A 543 -8.22 -23.47 -10.52
CA LEU A 543 -7.84 -22.87 -9.26
C LEU A 543 -6.43 -22.25 -9.32
N SER A 544 -6.27 -21.06 -8.73
CA SER A 544 -5.01 -20.47 -8.24
C SER A 544 -4.00 -19.83 -9.21
N THR A 545 -4.41 -19.06 -10.23
CA THR A 545 -3.46 -18.22 -10.98
C THR A 545 -3.22 -16.85 -10.32
N SER A 546 -1.94 -16.46 -10.22
CA SER A 546 -1.54 -15.19 -9.58
C SER A 546 -2.10 -13.97 -10.34
N ARG A 547 -2.33 -12.85 -9.63
CA ARG A 547 -2.78 -11.57 -10.25
C ARG A 547 -1.86 -11.12 -11.39
N TRP A 548 -0.58 -11.48 -11.33
CA TRP A 548 0.39 -11.21 -12.39
C TRP A 548 0.02 -11.93 -13.70
N GLN A 549 -0.35 -13.21 -13.63
CA GLN A 549 -0.73 -14.00 -14.81
C GLN A 549 -2.04 -13.53 -15.44
N ARG A 550 -3.03 -13.14 -14.62
CA ARG A 550 -4.36 -12.74 -15.12
C ARG A 550 -4.44 -11.33 -15.69
N ALA A 551 -3.64 -10.38 -15.19
CA ALA A 551 -3.78 -8.97 -15.58
C ALA A 551 -2.47 -8.35 -16.09
N LYS A 552 -1.35 -8.51 -15.37
CA LYS A 552 -0.12 -7.78 -15.72
C LYS A 552 0.58 -8.36 -16.94
N LYS A 553 0.66 -9.69 -17.07
CA LYS A 553 1.30 -10.35 -18.22
C LYS A 553 0.58 -9.99 -19.54
N PRO A 554 -0.75 -10.12 -19.67
CA PRO A 554 -1.43 -9.75 -20.92
C PRO A 554 -1.23 -8.29 -21.34
N GLN A 555 -1.21 -7.35 -20.39
CA GLN A 555 -0.93 -5.93 -20.67
C GLN A 555 0.46 -5.72 -21.27
N LEU A 556 1.49 -6.40 -20.76
CA LEU A 556 2.86 -6.28 -21.27
C LEU A 556 2.98 -6.82 -22.70
N PHE A 557 2.37 -7.96 -22.99
CA PHE A 557 2.38 -8.54 -24.34
C PHE A 557 1.59 -7.70 -25.34
N TRP A 558 0.46 -7.11 -24.93
CA TRP A 558 -0.29 -6.20 -25.78
C TRP A 558 0.53 -4.96 -26.13
N MET A 559 1.21 -4.35 -25.15
CA MET A 559 2.13 -3.24 -25.39
C MET A 559 3.25 -3.65 -26.35
N LEU A 560 3.87 -4.81 -26.12
CA LEU A 560 4.94 -5.33 -26.96
C LEU A 560 4.51 -5.45 -28.44
N HIS A 561 3.27 -5.87 -28.71
CA HIS A 561 2.73 -5.90 -30.07
C HIS A 561 2.63 -4.51 -30.70
N GLN A 562 2.14 -3.51 -29.95
CA GLN A 562 2.06 -2.14 -30.47
C GLN A 562 3.46 -1.58 -30.76
N ILE A 563 4.43 -1.90 -29.92
CA ILE A 563 5.83 -1.51 -30.11
C ILE A 563 6.42 -2.21 -31.34
N ALA A 564 6.13 -3.50 -31.55
CA ALA A 564 6.57 -4.22 -32.75
C ALA A 564 6.04 -3.57 -34.04
N ASP A 565 4.78 -3.12 -34.03
CA ASP A 565 4.17 -2.42 -35.17
C ASP A 565 4.88 -1.09 -35.49
N VAL A 566 5.31 -0.34 -34.46
CA VAL A 566 6.07 0.91 -34.62
C VAL A 566 7.50 0.62 -35.09
N ILE A 567 8.18 -0.35 -34.48
CA ILE A 567 9.52 -0.82 -34.90
C ILE A 567 9.49 -1.21 -36.38
N GLY A 568 8.53 -2.05 -36.78
CA GLY A 568 8.43 -2.55 -38.15
C GLY A 568 8.10 -1.47 -39.19
N SER A 569 7.62 -0.30 -38.76
CA SER A 569 7.35 0.84 -39.64
C SER A 569 8.54 1.76 -39.84
N HIS A 570 9.52 1.71 -38.93
CA HIS A 570 10.64 2.63 -38.95
C HIS A 570 11.50 2.41 -40.21
N PRO A 571 11.92 3.47 -40.93
CA PRO A 571 12.67 3.34 -42.18
C PRO A 571 13.98 2.57 -42.02
N ASP A 572 14.66 2.73 -40.88
CA ASP A 572 15.91 2.03 -40.56
C ASP A 572 15.72 0.62 -39.94
N PHE A 573 14.49 0.09 -39.91
CA PHE A 573 14.26 -1.23 -39.34
C PHE A 573 15.08 -2.30 -40.08
N ARG A 574 15.84 -3.11 -39.34
CA ARG A 574 16.81 -4.11 -39.84
C ARG A 574 18.05 -3.55 -40.55
N LEU A 575 18.18 -2.23 -40.70
CA LEU A 575 19.41 -1.60 -41.22
C LEU A 575 20.42 -1.33 -40.09
N ARG A 576 19.91 -1.02 -38.89
CA ARG A 576 20.69 -0.85 -37.65
C ARG A 576 19.82 -1.16 -36.43
N PRO A 577 20.41 -1.39 -35.24
CA PRO A 577 19.66 -1.42 -34.01
C PRO A 577 18.92 -0.08 -33.79
N LEU A 578 17.63 -0.16 -33.47
CA LEU A 578 16.82 1.01 -33.12
C LEU A 578 16.96 1.34 -31.64
N LYS A 579 17.13 2.61 -31.31
CA LYS A 579 17.24 3.10 -29.93
C LYS A 579 15.87 3.39 -29.37
N ILE A 580 15.49 2.64 -28.34
CA ILE A 580 14.22 2.77 -27.65
C ILE A 580 14.46 3.33 -26.25
N VAL A 581 13.74 4.38 -25.87
CA VAL A 581 13.70 4.85 -24.48
C VAL A 581 12.37 4.47 -23.81
N ASP A 582 12.43 3.89 -22.62
CA ASP A 582 11.27 3.61 -21.76
C ASP A 582 11.22 4.64 -20.60
N ILE A 583 10.37 5.65 -20.74
CA ILE A 583 10.21 6.74 -19.77
C ILE A 583 9.25 6.30 -18.66
N GLY A 584 9.73 6.33 -17.41
CA GLY A 584 8.99 5.79 -16.27
C GLY A 584 8.97 4.26 -16.25
N GLY A 585 9.95 3.60 -16.86
CA GLY A 585 9.98 2.14 -16.99
C GLY A 585 10.12 1.38 -15.66
N GLY A 586 10.42 2.07 -14.56
CA GLY A 586 10.42 1.54 -13.20
C GLY A 586 11.29 0.30 -13.03
N LYS A 587 10.66 -0.83 -12.72
CA LYS A 587 11.34 -2.13 -12.52
C LYS A 587 11.69 -2.85 -13.84
N GLY A 588 11.50 -2.19 -14.98
CA GLY A 588 11.89 -2.66 -16.31
C GLY A 588 11.17 -3.92 -16.76
N LEU A 589 9.91 -4.11 -16.39
CA LEU A 589 9.14 -5.29 -16.80
C LEU A 589 8.85 -5.29 -18.31
N LEU A 590 8.46 -4.13 -18.85
CA LEU A 590 8.24 -3.96 -20.29
C LEU A 590 9.58 -3.90 -21.02
N SER A 591 10.53 -3.10 -20.52
CA SER A 591 11.83 -2.90 -21.14
C SER A 591 12.66 -4.18 -21.24
N ASN A 592 12.69 -5.02 -20.20
CA ASN A 592 13.35 -6.32 -20.30
C ASN A 592 12.63 -7.25 -21.29
N LEU A 593 11.30 -7.20 -21.36
CA LEU A 593 10.54 -7.99 -22.34
C LEU A 593 10.83 -7.54 -23.78
N MET A 594 10.89 -6.22 -24.02
CA MET A 594 11.27 -5.66 -25.33
C MET A 594 12.69 -6.10 -25.73
N ALA A 595 13.65 -5.92 -24.82
CA ALA A 595 15.05 -6.26 -25.05
C ALA A 595 15.23 -7.76 -25.35
N GLU A 596 14.52 -8.63 -24.62
CA GLU A 596 14.52 -10.09 -24.80
C GLU A 596 13.83 -10.51 -26.11
N ASN A 597 12.70 -9.89 -26.48
CA ASN A 597 11.93 -10.28 -27.65
C ASN A 597 12.48 -9.75 -28.98
N PHE A 598 13.09 -8.56 -28.98
CA PHE A 598 13.61 -7.94 -30.21
C PHE A 598 15.12 -8.12 -30.38
N GLY A 599 15.84 -8.52 -29.32
CA GLY A 599 17.27 -8.84 -29.38
C GLY A 599 18.10 -7.72 -30.03
N ASP A 600 18.99 -8.10 -30.95
CA ASP A 600 19.93 -7.18 -31.62
C ASP A 600 19.25 -6.14 -32.52
N ALA A 601 17.94 -6.24 -32.77
CA ALA A 601 17.20 -5.22 -33.52
C ALA A 601 17.01 -3.92 -32.73
N VAL A 602 17.21 -3.93 -31.40
CA VAL A 602 16.96 -2.77 -30.53
C VAL A 602 18.03 -2.60 -29.45
N GLU A 603 18.26 -1.34 -29.06
CA GLU A 603 18.94 -0.97 -27.83
C GLU A 603 17.95 -0.24 -26.92
N VAL A 604 17.73 -0.75 -25.71
CA VAL A 604 16.71 -0.20 -24.79
C VAL A 604 17.38 0.61 -23.68
N GLN A 605 16.97 1.86 -23.51
CA GLN A 605 17.34 2.71 -22.37
C GLN A 605 16.13 2.92 -21.47
N VAL A 606 16.24 2.58 -20.20
CA VAL A 606 15.19 2.76 -19.19
C VAL A 606 15.50 3.98 -18.34
N VAL A 607 14.55 4.91 -18.24
CA VAL A 607 14.70 6.10 -17.39
C VAL A 607 13.60 6.16 -16.35
N ASP A 608 13.97 6.26 -15.09
CA ASP A 608 13.04 6.43 -13.98
C ASP A 608 13.72 7.17 -12.83
N ILE A 609 13.02 8.09 -12.17
CA ILE A 609 13.57 8.86 -11.05
C ILE A 609 13.95 7.97 -9.84
N SER A 610 13.33 6.79 -9.72
CA SER A 610 13.56 5.86 -8.63
C SER A 610 14.79 4.99 -8.89
N LYS A 611 15.93 5.39 -8.31
CA LYS A 611 17.17 4.57 -8.28
C LYS A 611 16.95 3.13 -7.80
N SER A 612 16.04 2.93 -6.84
CA SER A 612 15.68 1.58 -6.36
C SER A 612 14.95 0.76 -7.43
N ALA A 613 14.04 1.38 -8.20
CA ALA A 613 13.31 0.68 -9.25
C ALA A 613 14.24 0.30 -10.41
N THR A 614 15.09 1.23 -10.86
CA THR A 614 16.06 1.00 -11.93
C THR A 614 17.09 -0.06 -11.55
N ASN A 615 17.62 -0.04 -10.32
CA ASN A 615 18.51 -1.10 -9.83
C ASN A 615 17.83 -2.49 -9.83
N ASN A 616 16.54 -2.55 -9.45
CA ASN A 616 15.77 -3.80 -9.51
C ASN A 616 15.58 -4.30 -10.93
N GLY A 617 15.33 -3.40 -11.89
CA GLY A 617 15.23 -3.74 -13.31
C GLY A 617 16.57 -4.24 -13.87
N MET A 618 17.66 -3.52 -13.60
CA MET A 618 19.01 -3.90 -14.01
C MET A 618 19.42 -5.26 -13.45
N MET A 619 19.17 -5.54 -12.17
CA MET A 619 19.44 -6.85 -11.59
C MET A 619 18.64 -7.97 -12.26
N ARG A 620 17.40 -7.70 -12.71
CA ARG A 620 16.58 -8.69 -13.43
C ARG A 620 17.13 -8.95 -14.83
N ALA A 621 17.53 -7.90 -15.55
CA ALA A 621 18.18 -8.02 -16.86
C ALA A 621 19.45 -8.87 -16.76
N ARG A 622 20.34 -8.54 -15.80
CA ARG A 622 21.59 -9.29 -15.56
C ARG A 622 21.34 -10.76 -15.24
N ARG A 623 20.37 -11.08 -14.37
CA ARG A 623 20.02 -12.47 -14.02
C ARG A 623 19.51 -13.29 -15.21
N ARG A 624 19.02 -12.63 -16.26
CA ARG A 624 18.52 -13.26 -17.48
C ARG A 624 19.51 -13.19 -18.65
N GLY A 625 20.69 -12.59 -18.45
CA GLY A 625 21.66 -12.39 -19.54
C GLY A 625 21.21 -11.41 -20.62
N ILE A 626 20.35 -10.44 -20.29
CA ILE A 626 19.89 -9.42 -21.25
C ILE A 626 20.91 -8.27 -21.24
N GLU A 627 21.60 -8.08 -22.37
CA GLU A 627 22.72 -7.12 -22.49
C GLU A 627 22.35 -5.82 -23.22
N ASN A 628 21.33 -5.87 -24.09
CA ASN A 628 20.83 -4.74 -24.88
C ASN A 628 19.87 -3.81 -24.11
N VAL A 629 19.96 -3.77 -22.78
CA VAL A 629 19.16 -2.87 -21.94
C VAL A 629 20.02 -2.15 -20.90
N ARG A 630 19.88 -0.82 -20.84
CA ARG A 630 20.58 0.07 -19.89
C ARG A 630 19.58 0.80 -19.02
N TYR A 631 19.95 1.07 -17.77
CA TYR A 631 19.09 1.73 -16.80
C TYR A 631 19.74 3.01 -16.29
N ASN A 632 18.98 4.11 -16.28
CA ASN A 632 19.43 5.40 -15.79
C ASN A 632 18.43 5.98 -14.78
N ALA A 633 18.93 6.36 -13.60
CA ALA A 633 18.12 6.97 -12.55
C ALA A 633 18.16 8.50 -12.68
N GLN A 634 17.27 9.06 -13.50
CA GLN A 634 17.30 10.47 -13.88
C GLN A 634 15.88 11.05 -13.97
N ASP A 635 15.77 12.37 -13.82
CA ASP A 635 14.55 13.13 -14.15
C ASP A 635 14.33 13.14 -15.67
N ALA A 636 13.16 12.67 -16.10
CA ALA A 636 12.78 12.59 -17.49
C ALA A 636 12.72 13.97 -18.18
N THR A 637 12.51 15.07 -17.45
CA THR A 637 12.43 16.43 -18.04
C THR A 637 13.77 16.98 -18.51
N THR A 638 14.88 16.47 -17.96
CA THR A 638 16.26 16.94 -18.25
C THR A 638 17.07 15.94 -19.07
N LEU A 639 16.40 14.93 -19.61
CA LEU A 639 17.02 13.83 -20.32
C LEU A 639 17.47 14.28 -21.73
N ASP A 640 18.74 14.05 -22.07
CA ASP A 640 19.20 14.19 -23.44
C ASP A 640 18.94 12.90 -24.20
N LEU A 641 18.13 12.99 -25.25
CA LEU A 641 17.66 11.87 -26.07
C LEU A 641 18.09 11.98 -27.53
N ALA A 642 19.19 12.67 -27.81
CA ALA A 642 19.71 12.81 -29.16
C ALA A 642 19.77 11.46 -29.91
N GLY A 643 19.00 11.35 -31.00
CA GLY A 643 18.99 10.19 -31.89
C GLY A 643 18.22 8.97 -31.34
N VAL A 644 17.25 9.16 -30.44
CA VAL A 644 16.26 8.14 -30.11
C VAL A 644 15.30 7.93 -31.27
N ASP A 645 15.00 6.66 -31.59
CA ASP A 645 14.09 6.29 -32.67
C ASP A 645 12.66 6.06 -32.19
N ILE A 646 12.50 5.54 -30.96
CA ILE A 646 11.20 5.21 -30.39
C ILE A 646 11.12 5.56 -28.90
N VAL A 647 10.05 6.24 -28.50
CA VAL A 647 9.72 6.53 -27.10
C VAL A 647 8.57 5.65 -26.61
N VAL A 648 8.79 4.92 -25.53
CA VAL A 648 7.80 4.06 -24.89
C VAL A 648 7.54 4.57 -23.48
N ALA A 649 6.29 4.47 -23.03
CA ALA A 649 5.97 4.70 -21.62
C ALA A 649 4.72 3.93 -21.21
N LEU A 650 4.83 3.04 -20.20
CA LEU A 650 3.71 2.26 -19.69
C LEU A 650 3.33 2.69 -18.28
N HIS A 651 2.08 3.16 -18.11
CA HIS A 651 1.60 3.82 -16.91
C HIS A 651 2.31 5.15 -16.63
N ALA A 652 2.52 5.95 -17.68
CA ALA A 652 2.99 7.33 -17.51
C ALA A 652 1.85 8.20 -16.95
N CYS A 653 1.81 8.37 -15.62
CA CYS A 653 0.69 9.05 -14.98
C CYS A 653 0.82 10.60 -15.07
N GLY A 654 -0.29 11.25 -15.39
CA GLY A 654 -0.42 12.70 -15.52
C GLY A 654 0.57 13.30 -16.51
N THR A 655 1.25 14.37 -16.11
CA THR A 655 2.17 15.14 -16.99
C THR A 655 3.38 14.34 -17.46
N LEU A 656 3.69 13.18 -16.87
CA LEU A 656 4.76 12.32 -17.35
C LEU A 656 4.48 11.76 -18.76
N SER A 657 3.19 11.54 -19.11
CA SER A 657 2.81 11.18 -20.48
C SER A 657 3.17 12.30 -21.46
N ASP A 658 2.93 13.56 -21.07
CA ASP A 658 3.21 14.73 -21.89
C ASP A 658 4.71 14.96 -22.05
N VAL A 659 5.50 14.71 -21.00
CA VAL A 659 6.98 14.70 -21.09
C VAL A 659 7.48 13.67 -22.08
N ALA A 660 6.93 12.45 -22.05
CA ALA A 660 7.31 11.40 -23.00
C ALA A 660 6.95 11.76 -24.44
N LEU A 661 5.78 12.36 -24.67
CA LEU A 661 5.38 12.86 -25.99
C LEU A 661 6.26 14.02 -26.46
N GLY A 662 6.60 14.96 -25.57
CA GLY A 662 7.50 16.09 -25.90
C GLY A 662 8.87 15.62 -26.38
N HIS A 663 9.42 14.58 -25.73
CA HIS A 663 10.63 13.90 -26.19
C HIS A 663 10.46 13.25 -27.56
N ALA A 664 9.36 12.51 -27.77
CA ALA A 664 9.11 11.86 -29.06
C ALA A 664 9.02 12.90 -30.19
N VAL A 665 8.30 13.99 -29.97
CA VAL A 665 8.16 15.09 -30.93
C VAL A 665 9.49 15.77 -31.19
N SER A 666 10.26 16.08 -30.14
CA SER A 666 11.55 16.76 -30.25
C SER A 666 12.59 15.96 -31.05
N GLN A 667 12.53 14.63 -30.99
CA GLN A 667 13.47 13.74 -31.69
C GLN A 667 12.94 13.26 -33.05
N GLY A 668 11.67 13.50 -33.39
CA GLY A 668 11.05 12.87 -34.55
C GLY A 668 10.93 11.35 -34.41
N ALA A 669 10.75 10.87 -33.17
CA ALA A 669 10.71 9.46 -32.82
C ALA A 669 9.28 8.90 -32.90
N GLY A 670 9.14 7.63 -33.27
CA GLY A 670 7.90 6.88 -33.08
C GLY A 670 7.57 6.73 -31.59
N PHE A 671 6.33 6.43 -31.23
CA PHE A 671 6.00 6.26 -29.81
C PHE A 671 4.89 5.28 -29.51
N VAL A 672 4.92 4.72 -28.29
CA VAL A 672 3.85 3.92 -27.69
C VAL A 672 3.70 4.32 -26.22
N ILE A 673 2.72 5.18 -25.92
CA ILE A 673 2.55 5.82 -24.61
C ILE A 673 1.17 5.51 -24.04
N CYS A 674 1.16 4.87 -22.86
CA CYS A 674 -0.06 4.46 -22.17
C CYS A 674 -0.26 5.24 -20.87
N PRO A 675 -1.14 6.26 -20.85
CA PRO A 675 -1.55 6.94 -19.62
C PRO A 675 -2.36 6.03 -18.68
N CYS A 676 -2.32 6.35 -17.39
CA CYS A 676 -2.99 5.61 -16.30
C CYS A 676 -3.87 6.49 -15.41
N CYS A 677 -3.37 7.68 -15.11
CA CYS A 677 -4.03 8.72 -14.31
C CYS A 677 -3.74 10.05 -15.01
N PHE A 678 -4.48 11.10 -14.68
CA PHE A 678 -4.41 12.37 -15.41
C PHE A 678 -4.02 13.55 -14.53
N ARG A 679 -4.10 13.42 -13.19
CA ARG A 679 -3.80 14.51 -12.25
C ARG A 679 -2.43 14.43 -11.57
N SER A 680 -1.62 13.43 -11.90
CA SER A 680 -0.30 13.24 -11.29
C SER A 680 0.79 14.14 -11.90
N ASN A 681 1.84 14.41 -11.13
CA ASN A 681 3.04 15.12 -11.60
C ASN A 681 2.83 16.53 -12.22
N PRO A 682 1.96 17.41 -11.68
CA PRO A 682 1.67 18.71 -12.29
C PRO A 682 2.86 19.69 -12.31
N HIS A 683 3.92 19.39 -11.56
CA HIS A 683 5.15 20.18 -11.49
C HIS A 683 6.08 19.96 -12.69
N LEU A 684 5.90 18.87 -13.46
CA LEU A 684 6.77 18.60 -14.60
C LEU A 684 6.55 19.63 -15.72
N ARG A 685 7.58 19.80 -16.54
CA ARG A 685 7.57 20.66 -17.74
C ARG A 685 7.92 19.82 -18.96
N ILE A 686 7.28 20.11 -20.08
CA ILE A 686 7.39 19.30 -21.30
C ILE A 686 8.63 19.77 -22.08
N PRO A 687 9.56 18.87 -22.43
CA PRO A 687 10.71 19.23 -23.25
C PRO A 687 10.31 19.37 -24.73
N LEU A 688 10.60 20.54 -25.30
CA LEU A 688 10.46 20.85 -26.73
C LEU A 688 11.79 21.38 -27.26
N GLY A 689 12.59 20.48 -27.83
CA GLY A 689 13.97 20.78 -28.21
C GLY A 689 14.79 21.16 -26.98
N LYS A 690 15.26 22.42 -26.93
CA LYS A 690 16.03 22.96 -25.79
C LYS A 690 15.16 23.68 -24.74
N ASN A 691 13.87 23.86 -25.01
CA ASN A 691 12.96 24.61 -24.15
C ASN A 691 12.13 23.67 -23.27
N LEU A 692 11.69 24.19 -22.12
CA LEU A 692 10.77 23.51 -21.21
C LEU A 692 9.48 24.33 -21.11
N VAL A 693 8.36 23.75 -21.53
CA VAL A 693 7.06 24.45 -21.58
C VAL A 693 6.07 23.91 -20.55
N ALA A 694 5.08 24.72 -20.21
CA ALA A 694 3.97 24.30 -19.36
C ALA A 694 2.98 23.41 -20.13
N ILE A 695 2.10 22.70 -19.41
CA ILE A 695 1.14 21.79 -20.05
C ILE A 695 0.06 22.55 -20.83
N GLU A 696 -0.31 23.74 -20.35
CA GLU A 696 -1.27 24.64 -20.98
C GLU A 696 -0.75 25.10 -22.35
N GLU A 697 0.53 25.45 -22.43
CA GLU A 697 1.21 25.83 -23.66
C GLU A 697 1.38 24.63 -24.61
N TRP A 698 1.81 23.48 -24.08
CA TRP A 698 1.98 22.24 -24.84
C TRP A 698 0.67 21.77 -25.50
N LEU A 699 -0.43 21.73 -24.73
CA LEU A 699 -1.72 21.27 -25.24
C LEU A 699 -2.55 22.38 -25.90
N GLN A 700 -2.18 23.66 -25.73
CA GLN A 700 -2.98 24.84 -26.10
C GLN A 700 -4.38 24.81 -25.47
N VAL A 701 -4.40 24.68 -24.14
CA VAL A 701 -5.64 24.58 -23.35
C VAL A 701 -5.68 25.66 -22.27
N GLU A 702 -6.87 26.12 -21.95
CA GLU A 702 -7.09 27.02 -20.83
C GLU A 702 -7.22 26.22 -19.53
N GLN A 703 -6.57 26.71 -18.46
CA GLN A 703 -6.54 26.03 -17.17
C GLN A 703 -7.95 25.84 -16.57
N GLU A 704 -8.85 26.79 -16.85
CA GLU A 704 -10.24 26.77 -16.42
C GLU A 704 -10.99 25.51 -16.89
N PHE A 705 -10.71 25.03 -18.11
CA PHE A 705 -11.36 23.83 -18.66
C PHE A 705 -10.53 22.56 -18.46
N TYR A 706 -9.21 22.67 -18.40
CA TYR A 706 -8.36 21.47 -18.34
C TYR A 706 -8.36 20.78 -16.96
N GLU A 707 -8.40 21.52 -15.85
CA GLU A 707 -8.44 20.90 -14.51
C GLU A 707 -9.77 20.15 -14.25
N PRO A 708 -10.96 20.71 -14.56
CA PRO A 708 -12.21 19.96 -14.47
C PRO A 708 -12.23 18.72 -15.38
N LEU A 709 -11.69 18.80 -16.59
CA LEU A 709 -11.60 17.64 -17.49
C LEU A 709 -10.74 16.50 -16.90
N LYS A 710 -9.58 16.82 -16.32
CA LYS A 710 -8.74 15.82 -15.63
C LYS A 710 -9.45 15.22 -14.42
N ARG A 711 -10.25 16.01 -13.69
CA ARG A 711 -11.07 15.50 -12.58
C ARG A 711 -12.14 14.53 -13.11
N LEU A 712 -12.82 14.88 -14.19
CA LEU A 712 -13.84 14.03 -14.82
C LEU A 712 -13.25 12.68 -15.28
N ALA A 713 -12.05 12.68 -15.87
CA ALA A 713 -11.34 11.47 -16.28
C ALA A 713 -11.00 10.51 -15.12
N GLU A 714 -10.94 11.01 -13.89
CA GLU A 714 -10.65 10.22 -12.69
C GLU A 714 -11.90 9.84 -11.88
N VAL A 715 -13.09 10.31 -12.28
CA VAL A 715 -14.37 9.96 -11.64
C VAL A 715 -14.57 8.45 -11.67
N GLN A 716 -14.95 7.89 -10.52
CA GLN A 716 -15.26 6.46 -10.36
C GLN A 716 -16.76 6.18 -10.47
N GLY A 717 -17.61 7.21 -10.44
CA GLY A 717 -19.08 7.12 -10.42
C GLY A 717 -19.75 6.92 -11.78
N ASP A 718 -19.16 7.44 -12.87
CA ASP A 718 -19.67 7.27 -14.23
C ASP A 718 -18.50 6.88 -15.14
N MET A 719 -18.43 5.58 -15.49
CA MET A 719 -17.36 5.05 -16.33
C MET A 719 -17.46 5.53 -17.78
N ASN A 720 -18.66 5.85 -18.27
CA ASN A 720 -18.84 6.33 -19.63
C ASN A 720 -18.32 7.77 -19.75
N LEU A 721 -18.70 8.65 -18.83
CA LEU A 721 -18.19 10.03 -18.80
C LEU A 721 -16.69 10.08 -18.50
N ALA A 722 -16.21 9.27 -17.55
CA ALA A 722 -14.78 9.17 -17.29
C ALA A 722 -14.03 8.69 -18.54
N SER A 723 -14.51 7.65 -19.23
CA SER A 723 -13.90 7.15 -20.47
C SER A 723 -13.91 8.20 -21.58
N ARG A 724 -14.99 8.96 -21.73
CA ARG A 724 -15.07 10.08 -22.69
C ARG A 724 -14.03 11.15 -22.37
N ALA A 725 -13.94 11.59 -21.11
CA ALA A 725 -12.94 12.58 -20.70
C ALA A 725 -11.50 12.07 -20.90
N MET A 726 -11.24 10.79 -20.61
CA MET A 726 -9.94 10.15 -20.86
C MET A 726 -9.58 10.15 -22.34
N HIS A 727 -10.54 9.84 -23.21
CA HIS A 727 -10.38 9.91 -24.66
C HIS A 727 -10.10 11.35 -25.11
N THR A 728 -10.87 12.33 -24.65
CA THR A 728 -10.66 13.75 -24.94
C THR A 728 -9.26 14.22 -24.55
N ILE A 729 -8.75 13.83 -23.37
CA ILE A 729 -7.37 14.19 -22.97
C ILE A 729 -6.33 13.51 -23.87
N CYS A 730 -6.56 12.26 -24.29
CA CYS A 730 -5.67 11.61 -25.25
C CYS A 730 -5.75 12.25 -26.64
N ALA A 731 -6.92 12.71 -27.07
CA ALA A 731 -7.10 13.44 -28.33
C ALA A 731 -6.40 14.80 -28.30
N LEU A 732 -6.44 15.52 -27.17
CA LEU A 732 -5.66 16.75 -26.96
C LEU A 732 -4.16 16.49 -27.12
N ARG A 733 -3.66 15.40 -26.54
CA ARG A 733 -2.26 14.98 -26.66
C ARG A 733 -1.88 14.62 -28.10
N ALA A 734 -2.74 13.85 -28.78
CA ALA A 734 -2.52 13.48 -30.18
C ALA A 734 -2.53 14.71 -31.10
N SER A 735 -3.46 15.63 -30.89
CA SER A 735 -3.54 16.92 -31.60
C SER A 735 -2.27 17.76 -31.39
N ALA A 736 -1.75 17.82 -30.17
CA ALA A 736 -0.52 18.55 -29.87
C ALA A 736 0.69 17.98 -30.60
N VAL A 737 0.80 16.65 -30.66
CA VAL A 737 1.83 15.94 -31.44
C VAL A 737 1.71 16.25 -32.93
N ASP A 738 0.52 16.03 -33.52
CA ASP A 738 0.29 16.22 -34.95
C ASP A 738 0.57 17.66 -35.39
N ARG A 739 0.20 18.65 -34.57
CA ARG A 739 0.49 20.06 -34.83
C ARG A 739 2.00 20.33 -34.89
N LEU A 740 2.74 19.89 -33.88
CA LEU A 740 4.18 20.19 -33.78
C LEU A 740 5.03 19.38 -34.77
N TRP A 741 4.52 18.26 -35.28
CA TRP A 741 5.15 17.55 -36.39
C TRP A 741 4.89 18.22 -37.74
N LYS A 742 3.72 18.82 -37.97
CA LYS A 742 3.45 19.61 -39.19
C LYS A 742 4.37 20.82 -39.32
N ASP A 743 4.70 21.46 -38.21
CA ASP A 743 5.53 22.69 -38.17
C ASP A 743 7.05 22.42 -38.23
N ASN A 744 7.47 21.15 -38.06
CA ASN A 744 8.88 20.76 -38.06
C ASN A 744 9.30 20.12 -39.40
N ARG A 745 10.62 20.04 -39.64
CA ARG A 745 11.24 19.39 -40.82
C ARG A 745 10.89 17.89 -41.02
N TRP A 746 10.10 17.30 -40.13
CA TRP A 746 9.71 15.89 -40.11
C TRP A 746 8.28 15.65 -40.64
N SER A 747 7.70 16.65 -41.31
CA SER A 747 6.27 16.87 -41.58
C SER A 747 5.54 15.85 -42.48
N SER A 748 6.11 14.67 -42.75
CA SER A 748 5.46 13.64 -43.58
C SER A 748 5.61 12.20 -43.08
N LEU A 749 6.26 11.96 -41.94
CA LEU A 749 6.73 10.60 -41.63
C LEU A 749 5.97 9.84 -40.55
N ILE A 750 5.19 10.45 -39.65
CA ILE A 750 4.58 9.72 -38.52
C ILE A 750 3.08 10.04 -38.37
N SER A 751 2.24 9.00 -38.32
CA SER A 751 0.80 9.07 -38.04
C SER A 751 0.51 8.74 -36.58
N THR A 752 -0.32 9.56 -35.93
CA THR A 752 -0.78 9.34 -34.56
C THR A 752 -2.14 8.64 -34.52
N SER A 753 -2.30 7.62 -33.66
CA SER A 753 -3.60 7.02 -33.35
C SER A 753 -3.78 6.71 -31.87
N ILE A 754 -5.05 6.52 -31.46
CA ILE A 754 -5.43 6.16 -30.09
C ILE A 754 -6.03 4.76 -30.10
N LYS A 755 -5.46 3.87 -29.30
CA LYS A 755 -5.91 2.48 -29.18
C LYS A 755 -6.40 2.19 -27.77
N SER A 756 -7.37 1.29 -27.64
CA SER A 756 -7.83 0.79 -26.35
C SER A 756 -7.24 -0.59 -26.05
N PHE A 757 -6.95 -0.85 -24.78
CA PHE A 757 -6.65 -2.20 -24.34
C PHE A 757 -7.91 -3.07 -24.46
N PRO A 758 -7.76 -4.38 -24.74
CA PRO A 758 -8.85 -5.32 -24.60
C PRO A 758 -9.46 -5.24 -23.19
N ILE A 759 -10.79 -5.25 -23.12
CA ILE A 759 -11.57 -5.10 -21.87
C ILE A 759 -11.10 -6.07 -20.78
N GLY A 760 -10.72 -7.30 -21.14
CA GLY A 760 -10.20 -8.30 -20.21
C GLY A 760 -8.83 -7.98 -19.59
N TYR A 761 -8.06 -7.04 -20.17
CA TYR A 761 -6.74 -6.64 -19.68
C TYR A 761 -6.80 -5.33 -18.92
N SER A 762 -7.55 -4.35 -19.43
CA SER A 762 -7.86 -3.10 -18.75
C SER A 762 -9.07 -2.44 -19.38
N THR A 763 -9.98 -1.92 -18.55
CA THR A 763 -11.15 -1.12 -18.98
C THR A 763 -10.87 0.37 -19.04
N ARG A 764 -9.67 0.81 -18.60
CA ARG A 764 -9.32 2.24 -18.47
C ARG A 764 -8.04 2.62 -19.20
N ASN A 765 -7.30 1.70 -19.80
CA ASN A 765 -6.05 2.08 -20.45
C ASN A 765 -6.30 2.38 -21.94
N LEU A 766 -6.01 3.61 -22.31
CA LEU A 766 -5.78 4.01 -23.70
C LEU A 766 -4.27 4.03 -23.97
N CYS A 767 -3.91 3.93 -25.25
CA CYS A 767 -2.54 3.98 -25.71
C CYS A 767 -2.45 4.91 -26.91
N LEU A 768 -1.59 5.92 -26.82
CA LEU A 768 -1.21 6.79 -27.90
C LEU A 768 -0.09 6.10 -28.68
N VAL A 769 -0.25 5.98 -30.00
CA VAL A 769 0.71 5.29 -30.88
C VAL A 769 1.09 6.23 -32.03
N GLY A 770 2.38 6.50 -32.19
CA GLY A 770 2.95 7.24 -33.31
C GLY A 770 3.75 6.28 -34.19
N LYS A 771 3.26 6.00 -35.39
CA LYS A 771 3.84 5.01 -36.33
C LYS A 771 4.33 5.70 -37.61
N PHE A 772 5.45 5.25 -38.16
CA PHE A 772 5.96 5.81 -39.40
C PHE A 772 5.06 5.44 -40.60
N VAL A 773 4.78 6.41 -41.47
CA VAL A 773 4.02 6.25 -42.70
C VAL A 773 5.00 6.07 -43.85
N SER A 774 4.88 4.98 -44.60
CA SER A 774 5.62 4.81 -45.85
C SER A 774 5.06 5.79 -46.89
N ASP A 775 5.90 6.61 -47.52
CA ASP A 775 5.51 7.36 -48.72
C ASP A 775 4.94 6.37 -49.73
N ARG A 776 3.62 6.44 -49.95
CA ARG A 776 3.02 5.81 -51.13
C ARG A 776 3.40 6.71 -52.30
N SER A 777 4.48 6.35 -52.98
CA SER A 777 4.76 6.77 -54.35
C SER A 777 3.61 6.42 -55.28
#